data_AF-L8EEH3-F1
#
_entry.id   AF-L8EEH3-F1
#
_cell.length_a   1.000
_cell.length_b   1.000
_cell.length_c   1.000
_cell.angle_alpha   90.00
_cell.angle_beta   90.00
_cell.angle_gamma   90.00
#
_symmetry.space_group_name_H-M   'P 1'
#
loop_
_entity.id
_entity.type
_entity.pdbx_description
1 polymer ?
#
loop_
_entity_poly.entity_id
_entity_poly.type
_entity_poly.pdbx_seq_one_letter_code
_entity_poly.pdbx_strand_id
1 'polypeptide(L)'
;MTAATPRTAHAPAAPPQEAHASAPVETHCPYCSLQCGMGLRRAPAGAAGPPAEVVERPAFPVNRGALCGKGRTAAELLAPGARLTEPLVRDTATGRLVPADWETALRRVADGLARTGAAYGKDAVGVFGGGGLTNEKAYALGKFARVVLGTSQIDYNGRFCMSSAAAAHQRAFGLDRGLPFPLADIARTGCVLLVGSNLAETMPPALRYLTELKENGGRLIVVDPRRTRTAEQADLHLAPRPGTDLALALGLLHLVVAEGRTDEEFIAARTSGWPAARAAAMAHWPELVERITGVPVPQLRAAVRLFCEADGSMVLTARGPEQQAKGTDTVGAWINLCLATGRAGRERSGYGCLTGQGNGQGGREHGQKADQLPGYRKLADPAARAHVAGVWGVPPDSLPGPGRSAYELLDALGRDVRALLLMGSNPVVSAPRAAHVEQRIRALDFLAVADVVLSETAALADVVLPVAQWAEETGTTTNLEGRVLLRRRALSPPPGVRTDLEVLNALASHLGWEKGFPADPEEVFDELRRASAGGPADYAGITYRRIATEDGVFWPCADEDHPGTPRLFLDRFATPDGRARFVPVTHRPAAEEPDEAYPVVLTTGRVLAQYQSGAQTRRVPDLNTAAPGPYVEIHPRLARQHGIENGRPVAVTSRRGRAVAPARYSEAIRSDTVFMPFHWPGPGRANTLTNPALDPTSGMPEFKVCAVRVEAVAPEEEA
;
A
#
# COMPACT_ATOMS: atom_id res chain seq x y z
N MET A 1 -21.93 26.84 77.95
CA MET A 1 -21.89 28.17 77.33
C MET A 1 -20.71 28.21 76.37
N THR A 2 -20.99 27.86 75.13
CA THR A 2 -20.05 27.68 74.03
C THR A 2 -20.20 28.88 73.09
N ALA A 3 -19.14 29.69 72.96
CA ALA A 3 -19.09 30.81 72.03
C ALA A 3 -18.29 30.40 70.78
N ALA A 4 -18.91 30.64 69.63
CA ALA A 4 -18.45 30.31 68.29
C ALA A 4 -17.56 31.40 67.69
N THR A 5 -16.68 31.02 66.76
CA THR A 5 -16.21 31.85 65.62
C THR A 5 -15.51 30.94 64.57
N PRO A 6 -15.35 31.35 63.29
CA PRO A 6 -16.01 30.67 62.17
C PRO A 6 -15.04 29.96 61.20
N ARG A 7 -15.61 29.04 60.41
CA ARG A 7 -14.98 28.31 59.31
C ARG A 7 -14.66 29.24 58.12
N THR A 8 -13.40 29.25 57.68
CA THR A 8 -13.01 29.70 56.33
C THR A 8 -12.86 28.48 55.43
N ALA A 9 -13.50 28.54 54.25
CA ALA A 9 -13.47 27.52 53.23
C ALA A 9 -12.09 27.45 52.57
N HIS A 10 -11.49 26.26 52.52
CA HIS A 10 -10.35 25.97 51.65
C HIS A 10 -10.83 25.92 50.20
N ALA A 11 -10.44 26.92 49.40
CA ALA A 11 -10.41 26.80 47.96
C ALA A 11 -9.37 25.73 47.56
N PRO A 12 -9.64 24.88 46.54
CA PRO A 12 -8.63 23.96 46.05
C PRO A 12 -7.49 24.74 45.40
N ALA A 13 -6.26 24.46 45.85
CA ALA A 13 -5.05 25.02 45.29
C ALA A 13 -4.95 24.72 43.79
N ALA A 14 -4.66 25.74 42.98
CA ALA A 14 -4.29 25.57 41.59
C ALA A 14 -3.05 24.65 41.49
N PRO A 15 -2.99 23.72 40.51
CA PRO A 15 -1.83 22.86 40.36
C PRO A 15 -0.61 23.71 39.93
N PRO A 16 0.59 23.37 40.39
CA PRO A 16 1.79 24.16 40.13
C PRO A 16 2.12 24.19 38.63
N GLN A 17 2.27 25.41 38.10
CA GLN A 17 2.89 25.67 36.80
C GLN A 17 4.41 25.52 36.92
N GLU A 18 4.92 24.33 36.59
CA GLU A 18 6.31 24.16 36.15
C GLU A 18 6.31 23.35 34.84
N ALA A 19 6.69 24.04 33.76
CA ALA A 19 6.79 23.52 32.42
C ALA A 19 8.03 22.61 32.26
N HIS A 20 7.99 21.40 32.81
CA HIS A 20 8.82 20.33 32.26
C HIS A 20 8.23 19.94 30.90
N ALA A 21 8.99 20.16 29.82
CA ALA A 21 8.62 19.64 28.52
C ALA A 21 8.43 18.13 28.64
N SER A 22 7.17 17.66 28.55
CA SER A 22 6.84 16.25 28.66
C SER A 22 7.68 15.44 27.68
N ALA A 23 8.19 14.28 28.11
CA ALA A 23 8.93 13.36 27.24
C ALA A 23 8.15 13.11 25.93
N PRO A 24 8.84 13.04 24.77
CA PRO A 24 8.16 12.82 23.50
C PRO A 24 7.46 11.45 23.50
N VAL A 25 6.24 11.41 22.97
CA VAL A 25 5.49 10.17 22.81
C VAL A 25 6.05 9.42 21.62
N GLU A 26 6.57 8.21 21.85
CA GLU A 26 7.09 7.35 20.78
C GLU A 26 5.95 6.79 19.92
N THR A 27 6.05 6.98 18.61
CA THR A 27 5.06 6.60 17.61
C THR A 27 5.72 6.36 16.24
N HIS A 28 4.92 6.20 15.19
CA HIS A 28 5.40 5.86 13.84
C HIS A 28 4.89 6.82 12.76
N CYS A 29 5.73 7.06 11.75
CA CYS A 29 5.41 7.86 10.58
C CYS A 29 4.15 7.33 9.85
N PRO A 30 3.17 8.19 9.51
CA PRO A 30 1.88 7.75 8.94
C PRO A 30 1.92 7.37 7.45
N TYR A 31 3.08 7.47 6.79
CA TYR A 31 3.16 7.38 5.33
C TYR A 31 3.48 5.97 4.82
N CYS A 32 4.73 5.68 4.47
CA CYS A 32 5.10 4.43 3.78
C CYS A 32 5.23 3.23 4.73
N SER A 33 5.25 2.02 4.19
CA SER A 33 5.35 0.78 4.95
C SER A 33 6.64 0.60 5.74
N LEU A 34 7.64 1.48 5.56
CA LEU A 34 8.83 1.47 6.41
C LEU A 34 8.49 1.76 7.87
N GLN A 35 7.39 2.51 8.10
CA GLN A 35 6.89 2.86 9.44
C GLN A 35 8.01 3.36 10.36
N CYS A 36 8.76 4.36 9.88
CA CYS A 36 9.85 4.98 10.65
C CYS A 36 9.39 5.32 12.06
N GLY A 37 10.12 4.85 13.07
CA GLY A 37 9.94 5.25 14.46
C GLY A 37 10.36 6.70 14.64
N MET A 38 9.56 7.44 15.40
CA MET A 38 9.75 8.85 15.72
C MET A 38 9.09 9.20 17.06
N GLY A 39 9.46 10.32 17.66
CA GLY A 39 8.80 10.91 18.81
C GLY A 39 7.90 12.06 18.40
N LEU A 40 6.87 12.32 19.19
CA LEU A 40 6.07 13.55 19.13
C LEU A 40 6.17 14.31 20.45
N ARG A 41 6.73 15.51 20.40
CA ARG A 41 6.75 16.43 21.54
C ARG A 41 5.68 17.48 21.35
N ARG A 42 4.77 17.64 22.32
CA ARG A 42 3.71 18.65 22.26
C ARG A 42 4.31 20.05 22.17
N ALA A 43 3.73 20.88 21.32
CA ALA A 43 4.09 22.29 21.25
C ALA A 43 3.55 23.03 22.49
N PRO A 44 4.17 24.16 22.90
CA PRO A 44 3.62 25.03 23.94
C PRO A 44 2.20 25.49 23.58
N ALA A 45 1.35 25.66 24.59
CA ALA A 45 0.00 26.16 24.39
C ALA A 45 0.02 27.54 23.71
N GLY A 46 -0.81 27.73 22.67
CA GLY A 46 -0.88 28.99 21.92
C GLY A 46 0.20 29.19 20.85
N ALA A 47 1.08 28.20 20.63
CA ALA A 47 2.04 28.26 19.53
C ALA A 47 1.34 28.37 18.16
N ALA A 48 1.85 29.25 17.30
CA ALA A 48 1.42 29.31 15.90
C ALA A 48 1.99 28.10 15.14
N GLY A 49 1.13 27.32 14.47
CA GLY A 49 1.53 26.17 13.65
C GLY A 49 1.05 24.82 14.18
N PRO A 50 1.79 23.73 13.94
CA PRO A 50 1.37 22.38 14.34
C PRO A 50 1.39 22.20 15.87
N PRO A 51 0.45 21.43 16.44
CA PRO A 51 0.35 21.21 17.89
C PRO A 51 1.43 20.29 18.48
N ALA A 52 2.31 19.74 17.65
CA ALA A 52 3.42 18.91 18.06
C ALA A 52 4.59 19.03 17.08
N GLU A 53 5.79 18.77 17.59
CA GLU A 53 7.03 18.68 16.83
C GLU A 53 7.43 17.21 16.69
N VAL A 54 7.90 16.85 15.49
CA VAL A 54 8.47 15.52 15.23
C VAL A 54 9.91 15.49 15.74
N VAL A 55 10.20 14.51 16.61
CA VAL A 55 11.52 14.26 17.18
C VAL A 55 12.05 12.94 16.61
N GLU A 56 13.35 12.87 16.33
CA GLU A 56 13.97 11.64 15.87
C GLU A 56 14.00 10.57 16.98
N ARG A 57 13.92 9.30 16.60
CA ARG A 57 14.06 8.15 17.51
C ARG A 57 15.26 7.29 17.09
N PRO A 58 16.51 7.64 17.49
CA PRO A 58 17.72 6.93 17.07
C PRO A 58 17.73 5.44 17.43
N ALA A 59 17.11 5.06 18.55
CA ALA A 59 17.09 3.70 19.05
C ALA A 59 16.24 2.73 18.20
N PHE A 60 15.26 3.22 17.43
CA PHE A 60 14.37 2.33 16.69
C PHE A 60 15.09 1.69 15.49
N PRO A 61 15.09 0.35 15.36
CA PRO A 61 16.05 -0.38 14.51
C PRO A 61 15.87 -0.15 13.00
N VAL A 62 14.66 0.17 12.53
CA VAL A 62 14.35 0.26 11.10
C VAL A 62 14.86 1.54 10.45
N ASN A 63 14.72 2.69 11.11
CA ASN A 63 15.18 3.97 10.54
C ASN A 63 16.30 4.65 11.34
N ARG A 64 16.70 4.12 12.50
CA ARG A 64 17.83 4.62 13.30
C ARG A 64 17.84 6.16 13.36
N GLY A 65 16.71 6.76 13.71
CA GLY A 65 16.51 8.21 13.78
C GLY A 65 16.16 8.93 12.46
N ALA A 66 16.59 8.43 11.29
CA ALA A 66 16.39 9.17 10.04
C ALA A 66 14.94 9.22 9.58
N LEU A 67 14.54 10.40 9.10
CA LEU A 67 13.25 10.67 8.49
C LEU A 67 13.44 11.32 7.11
N CYS A 68 12.50 11.07 6.19
CA CYS A 68 12.44 11.83 4.94
C CYS A 68 11.65 13.13 5.14
N GLY A 69 11.62 14.01 4.14
CA GLY A 69 10.86 15.27 4.18
C GLY A 69 9.43 15.08 4.67
N LYS A 70 8.71 14.08 4.11
CA LYS A 70 7.35 13.73 4.56
C LYS A 70 7.29 13.38 6.05
N GLY A 71 8.22 12.59 6.55
CA GLY A 71 8.25 12.17 7.95
C GLY A 71 8.52 13.35 8.90
N ARG A 72 9.46 14.23 8.54
CA ARG A 72 9.80 15.42 9.33
C ARG A 72 8.66 16.43 9.40
N THR A 73 7.93 16.61 8.30
CA THR A 73 6.81 17.57 8.22
C THR A 73 5.45 16.93 8.55
N ALA A 74 5.42 15.68 9.02
CA ALA A 74 4.16 14.95 9.23
C ALA A 74 3.19 15.65 10.22
N ALA A 75 3.73 16.42 11.17
CA ALA A 75 2.92 17.15 12.13
C ALA A 75 2.20 18.37 11.54
N GLU A 76 2.60 18.88 10.37
CA GLU A 76 1.94 20.02 9.72
C GLU A 76 0.47 19.74 9.38
N LEU A 77 0.12 18.48 9.12
CA LEU A 77 -1.27 18.08 8.88
C LEU A 77 -2.17 18.08 10.12
N LEU A 78 -1.57 18.21 11.30
CA LEU A 78 -2.28 18.35 12.57
C LEU A 78 -2.58 19.82 12.88
N ALA A 79 -2.05 20.76 12.09
CA ALA A 79 -2.28 22.19 12.29
C ALA A 79 -3.77 22.57 12.09
N PRO A 80 -4.26 23.61 12.78
CA PRO A 80 -5.62 24.12 12.56
C PRO A 80 -5.89 24.45 11.08
N GLY A 81 -7.06 24.07 10.58
CA GLY A 81 -7.48 24.33 9.19
C GLY A 81 -6.93 23.37 8.12
N ALA A 82 -5.99 22.47 8.47
CA ALA A 82 -5.43 21.53 7.50
C ALA A 82 -6.37 20.35 7.15
N ARG A 83 -7.46 20.16 7.90
CA ARG A 83 -8.27 18.93 7.91
C ARG A 83 -9.76 19.18 8.21
N LEU A 84 -10.56 18.13 8.07
CA LEU A 84 -11.97 18.10 8.49
C LEU A 84 -12.07 18.07 10.03
N THR A 85 -13.05 18.78 10.59
CA THR A 85 -13.28 18.87 12.05
C THR A 85 -14.72 18.60 12.47
N GLU A 86 -15.66 18.61 11.53
CA GLU A 86 -17.09 18.35 11.78
C GLU A 86 -17.71 17.54 10.62
N PRO A 87 -18.75 16.75 10.88
CA PRO A 87 -19.48 16.05 9.82
C PRO A 87 -20.04 17.02 8.79
N LEU A 88 -20.02 16.60 7.52
CA LEU A 88 -20.65 17.33 6.42
C LEU A 88 -21.74 16.45 5.81
N VAL A 89 -22.92 17.02 5.56
CA VAL A 89 -24.03 16.35 4.87
C VAL A 89 -24.35 17.14 3.61
N ARG A 90 -24.61 16.44 2.50
CA ARG A 90 -25.00 17.07 1.25
C ARG A 90 -26.46 17.51 1.34
N ASP A 91 -26.65 18.82 1.23
CA ASP A 91 -27.97 19.42 1.13
C ASP A 91 -28.59 19.07 -0.23
N THR A 92 -29.78 18.48 -0.22
CA THR A 92 -30.44 17.98 -1.44
C THR A 92 -31.00 19.08 -2.33
N ALA A 93 -31.23 20.29 -1.79
CA ALA A 93 -31.77 21.41 -2.56
C ALA A 93 -30.67 22.17 -3.34
N THR A 94 -29.51 22.33 -2.72
CA THR A 94 -28.37 23.10 -3.26
C THR A 94 -27.26 22.20 -3.83
N GLY A 95 -27.24 20.92 -3.47
CA GLY A 95 -26.20 19.97 -3.84
C GLY A 95 -24.86 20.21 -3.13
N ARG A 96 -24.78 21.10 -2.15
CA ARG A 96 -23.54 21.46 -1.44
C ARG A 96 -23.37 20.66 -0.14
N LEU A 97 -22.13 20.33 0.21
CA LEU A 97 -21.80 19.82 1.55
C LEU A 97 -21.89 20.95 2.57
N VAL A 98 -22.66 20.74 3.64
CA VAL A 98 -22.84 21.69 4.74
C VAL A 98 -22.55 21.01 6.09
N PRO A 99 -22.03 21.73 7.10
CA PRO A 99 -21.85 21.21 8.44
C PRO A 99 -23.13 20.59 9.02
N ALA A 100 -22.98 19.48 9.73
CA ALA A 100 -24.05 18.81 10.44
C ALA A 100 -23.55 18.24 11.77
N ASP A 101 -24.47 18.04 12.71
CA ASP A 101 -24.16 17.30 13.94
C ASP A 101 -23.94 15.80 13.65
N TRP A 102 -23.26 15.12 14.56
CA TRP A 102 -22.92 13.69 14.43
C TRP A 102 -24.13 12.77 14.32
N GLU A 103 -25.19 13.05 15.07
CA GLU A 103 -26.36 12.18 15.11
C GLU A 103 -27.10 12.24 13.77
N THR A 104 -27.29 13.45 13.23
CA THR A 104 -27.84 13.66 11.89
C THR A 104 -27.00 12.96 10.83
N ALA A 105 -25.67 13.10 10.87
CA ALA A 105 -24.78 12.50 9.90
C ALA A 105 -24.77 10.95 9.98
N LEU A 106 -24.65 10.38 11.19
CA LEU A 106 -24.63 8.93 11.40
C LEU A 106 -25.96 8.28 11.01
N ARG A 107 -27.09 8.89 11.37
CA ARG A 107 -28.41 8.43 10.97
C ARG A 107 -28.57 8.45 9.46
N ARG A 108 -28.13 9.53 8.79
CA ARG A 108 -28.18 9.62 7.33
C ARG A 108 -27.37 8.51 6.66
N VAL A 109 -26.20 8.16 7.21
CA VAL A 109 -25.39 7.03 6.73
C VAL A 109 -26.11 5.70 6.96
N ALA A 110 -26.53 5.43 8.19
CA ALA A 110 -27.23 4.18 8.52
C ALA A 110 -28.47 3.98 7.66
N ASP A 111 -29.32 5.01 7.53
CA ASP A 111 -30.52 4.93 6.69
C ASP A 111 -30.16 4.75 5.21
N GLY A 112 -29.12 5.42 4.72
CA GLY A 112 -28.63 5.27 3.34
C GLY A 112 -28.24 3.83 3.02
N LEU A 113 -27.42 3.23 3.87
CA LEU A 113 -26.97 1.85 3.72
C LEU A 113 -28.14 0.86 3.88
N ALA A 114 -28.99 1.06 4.89
CA ALA A 114 -30.13 0.19 5.17
C ALA A 114 -31.19 0.22 4.06
N ARG A 115 -31.57 1.41 3.58
CA ARG A 115 -32.54 1.56 2.48
C ARG A 115 -32.05 0.87 1.22
N THR A 116 -30.78 1.06 0.85
CA THR A 116 -30.20 0.41 -0.32
C THR A 116 -30.18 -1.10 -0.17
N GLY A 117 -29.74 -1.61 0.98
CA GLY A 117 -29.73 -3.04 1.26
C GLY A 117 -31.13 -3.68 1.24
N ALA A 118 -32.15 -2.95 1.71
CA ALA A 118 -33.54 -3.41 1.69
C ALA A 118 -34.15 -3.40 0.27
N ALA A 119 -33.83 -2.38 -0.54
CA ALA A 119 -34.39 -2.23 -1.88
C ALA A 119 -33.74 -3.14 -2.93
N TYR A 120 -32.43 -3.35 -2.83
CA TYR A 120 -31.64 -3.99 -3.89
C TYR A 120 -30.83 -5.22 -3.43
N GLY A 121 -30.95 -5.59 -2.16
CA GLY A 121 -30.20 -6.70 -1.56
C GLY A 121 -28.89 -6.26 -0.92
N LYS A 122 -28.33 -7.15 -0.09
CA LYS A 122 -27.16 -6.87 0.77
C LYS A 122 -25.92 -6.45 -0.02
N ASP A 123 -25.69 -7.12 -1.15
CA ASP A 123 -24.57 -6.85 -2.06
C ASP A 123 -24.73 -5.57 -2.90
N ALA A 124 -25.86 -4.86 -2.80
CA ALA A 124 -25.98 -3.51 -3.34
C ALA A 124 -25.27 -2.47 -2.46
N VAL A 125 -24.81 -2.85 -1.27
CA VAL A 125 -24.04 -2.00 -0.36
C VAL A 125 -22.58 -2.45 -0.38
N GLY A 126 -21.71 -1.56 -0.85
CA GLY A 126 -20.27 -1.76 -0.88
C GLY A 126 -19.55 -1.12 0.31
N VAL A 127 -18.37 -1.65 0.62
CA VAL A 127 -17.42 -1.08 1.57
C VAL A 127 -16.04 -0.99 0.91
N PHE A 128 -15.37 0.16 1.02
CA PHE A 128 -14.02 0.33 0.45
C PHE A 128 -13.04 0.96 1.43
N GLY A 129 -12.00 0.22 1.79
CA GLY A 129 -11.02 0.64 2.80
C GLY A 129 -9.70 1.19 2.23
N GLY A 130 -8.87 1.72 3.13
CA GLY A 130 -7.52 2.18 2.86
C GLY A 130 -6.46 1.28 3.50
N GLY A 131 -5.38 0.98 2.78
CA GLY A 131 -4.20 0.29 3.34
C GLY A 131 -3.35 1.15 4.29
N GLY A 132 -3.84 2.32 4.69
CA GLY A 132 -3.27 3.15 5.76
C GLY A 132 -4.00 3.04 7.11
N LEU A 133 -5.16 2.38 7.13
CA LEU A 133 -5.90 2.07 8.36
C LEU A 133 -5.06 1.19 9.28
N THR A 134 -5.19 1.34 10.60
CA THR A 134 -4.55 0.43 11.57
C THR A 134 -5.12 -0.99 11.47
N ASN A 135 -4.47 -1.98 12.08
CA ASN A 135 -4.93 -3.36 12.06
C ASN A 135 -6.32 -3.50 12.69
N GLU A 136 -6.59 -2.76 13.77
CA GLU A 136 -7.86 -2.73 14.47
C GLU A 136 -8.97 -2.19 13.56
N LYS A 137 -8.70 -1.10 12.85
CA LYS A 137 -9.64 -0.50 11.89
C LYS A 137 -9.90 -1.40 10.70
N ALA A 138 -8.85 -2.01 10.14
CA ALA A 138 -8.96 -2.96 9.04
C ALA A 138 -9.84 -4.15 9.43
N TYR A 139 -9.61 -4.69 10.62
CA TYR A 139 -10.38 -5.78 11.22
C TYR A 139 -11.84 -5.39 11.48
N ALA A 140 -12.09 -4.27 12.16
CA ALA A 140 -13.42 -3.79 12.47
C ALA A 140 -14.23 -3.49 11.21
N LEU A 141 -13.61 -2.89 10.18
CA LEU A 141 -14.26 -2.62 8.90
C LEU A 141 -14.64 -3.92 8.17
N GLY A 142 -13.74 -4.90 8.17
CA GLY A 142 -13.99 -6.22 7.60
C GLY A 142 -15.12 -6.98 8.30
N LYS A 143 -15.18 -6.90 9.63
CA LYS A 143 -16.26 -7.44 10.46
C LYS A 143 -17.58 -6.70 10.20
N PHE A 144 -17.56 -5.37 10.16
CA PHE A 144 -18.73 -4.53 9.93
C PHE A 144 -19.42 -4.87 8.60
N ALA A 145 -18.65 -4.98 7.50
CA ALA A 145 -19.21 -5.34 6.20
C ALA A 145 -19.93 -6.71 6.22
N ARG A 146 -19.34 -7.70 6.89
CA ARG A 146 -19.85 -9.09 6.85
C ARG A 146 -20.94 -9.37 7.88
N VAL A 147 -20.85 -8.74 9.05
CA VAL A 147 -21.76 -9.01 10.18
C VAL A 147 -22.91 -8.02 10.20
N VAL A 148 -22.62 -6.72 10.09
CA VAL A 148 -23.64 -5.66 10.18
C VAL A 148 -24.36 -5.51 8.84
N LEU A 149 -23.60 -5.31 7.77
CA LEU A 149 -24.18 -5.10 6.44
C LEU A 149 -24.55 -6.41 5.75
N GLY A 150 -23.90 -7.53 6.09
CA GLY A 150 -24.12 -8.83 5.44
C GLY A 150 -23.69 -8.86 3.97
N THR A 151 -22.79 -7.95 3.56
CA THR A 151 -22.36 -7.79 2.16
C THR A 151 -21.06 -8.51 1.87
N SER A 152 -20.97 -9.16 0.71
CA SER A 152 -19.71 -9.67 0.17
C SER A 152 -18.84 -8.57 -0.46
N GLN A 153 -19.44 -7.40 -0.74
CA GLN A 153 -18.81 -6.32 -1.51
C GLN A 153 -17.89 -5.45 -0.63
N ILE A 154 -16.76 -6.01 -0.20
CA ILE A 154 -15.70 -5.29 0.48
C ILE A 154 -14.34 -5.55 -0.15
N ASP A 155 -13.61 -4.49 -0.49
CA ASP A 155 -12.17 -4.58 -0.78
C ASP A 155 -11.48 -3.26 -0.39
N TYR A 156 -10.20 -3.09 -0.73
CA TYR A 156 -9.43 -1.94 -0.32
C TYR A 156 -8.32 -1.58 -1.33
N ASN A 157 -7.83 -0.35 -1.26
CA ASN A 157 -6.83 0.14 -2.23
C ASN A 157 -5.46 -0.56 -2.16
N GLY A 158 -5.15 -1.29 -1.08
CA GLY A 158 -3.91 -2.06 -0.98
C GLY A 158 -3.83 -3.22 -1.98
N ARG A 159 -4.96 -3.63 -2.58
CA ARG A 159 -4.99 -4.49 -3.78
C ARG A 159 -4.14 -3.94 -4.91
N PHE A 160 -4.20 -2.62 -5.14
CA PHE A 160 -3.39 -1.94 -6.15
C PHE A 160 -1.92 -1.84 -5.74
N CYS A 161 -1.53 -2.33 -4.57
CA CYS A 161 -0.15 -2.29 -4.11
C CYS A 161 0.57 -3.60 -4.44
N MET A 162 0.13 -4.72 -3.87
CA MET A 162 0.94 -5.94 -3.79
C MET A 162 0.21 -7.24 -4.17
N SER A 163 -1.01 -7.19 -4.70
CA SER A 163 -1.80 -8.41 -4.90
C SER A 163 -1.11 -9.43 -5.80
N SER A 164 -0.35 -8.99 -6.82
CA SER A 164 0.46 -9.87 -7.69
C SER A 164 1.58 -10.57 -6.94
N ALA A 165 2.34 -9.85 -6.09
CA ALA A 165 3.37 -10.45 -5.27
C ALA A 165 2.79 -11.41 -4.23
N ALA A 166 1.67 -11.04 -3.60
CA ALA A 166 0.94 -11.90 -2.68
C ALA A 166 0.50 -13.21 -3.35
N ALA A 167 -0.06 -13.14 -4.57
CA ALA A 167 -0.48 -14.31 -5.33
C ALA A 167 0.71 -15.20 -5.72
N ALA A 168 1.84 -14.60 -6.14
CA ALA A 168 3.05 -15.34 -6.48
C ALA A 168 3.68 -16.02 -5.26
N HIS A 169 3.75 -15.31 -4.12
CA HIS A 169 4.16 -15.86 -2.82
C HIS A 169 3.31 -17.06 -2.39
N GLN A 170 1.98 -16.94 -2.51
CA GLN A 170 1.07 -18.05 -2.17
C GLN A 170 1.29 -19.27 -3.07
N ARG A 171 1.53 -19.07 -4.36
CA ARG A 171 1.82 -20.18 -5.30
C ARG A 171 3.15 -20.85 -5.03
N ALA A 172 4.20 -20.06 -4.75
CA ALA A 172 5.56 -20.56 -4.63
C ALA A 172 5.93 -21.03 -3.20
N PHE A 173 5.56 -20.25 -2.18
CA PHE A 173 5.97 -20.47 -0.79
C PHE A 173 4.83 -20.91 0.14
N GLY A 174 3.57 -20.77 -0.29
CA GLY A 174 2.38 -21.10 0.52
C GLY A 174 2.01 -20.04 1.56
N LEU A 175 2.72 -18.90 1.60
CA LEU A 175 2.47 -17.81 2.54
C LEU A 175 2.87 -16.46 1.94
N ASP A 176 2.05 -15.43 2.17
CA ASP A 176 2.32 -14.05 1.76
C ASP A 176 2.80 -13.20 2.95
N ARG A 177 4.09 -12.88 2.97
CA ARG A 177 4.66 -11.83 3.80
C ARG A 177 5.59 -10.98 2.94
N GLY A 178 5.46 -9.65 2.99
CA GLY A 178 6.22 -8.71 2.16
C GLY A 178 7.70 -9.08 2.08
N LEU A 179 8.45 -8.91 3.16
CA LEU A 179 9.79 -9.47 3.32
C LEU A 179 9.73 -10.70 4.25
N PRO A 180 10.27 -11.86 3.84
CA PRO A 180 10.40 -13.02 4.71
C PRO A 180 11.60 -12.91 5.67
N PHE A 181 12.27 -11.77 5.71
CA PHE A 181 13.43 -11.47 6.56
C PHE A 181 13.44 -9.98 6.96
N PRO A 182 14.20 -9.59 8.00
CA PRO A 182 14.31 -8.20 8.41
C PRO A 182 15.04 -7.33 7.39
N LEU A 183 14.69 -6.05 7.32
CA LEU A 183 15.35 -5.08 6.44
C LEU A 183 16.88 -4.98 6.64
N ALA A 184 17.34 -5.20 7.88
CA ALA A 184 18.76 -5.16 8.22
C ALA A 184 19.59 -6.23 7.49
N ASP A 185 18.97 -7.28 6.95
CA ASP A 185 19.68 -8.29 6.16
C ASP A 185 20.14 -7.77 4.79
N ILE A 186 19.49 -6.72 4.26
CA ILE A 186 19.86 -6.10 2.97
C ILE A 186 21.30 -5.58 3.01
N ALA A 187 21.72 -4.97 4.12
CA ALA A 187 23.08 -4.46 4.26
C ALA A 187 24.14 -5.57 4.36
N ARG A 188 23.73 -6.82 4.58
CA ARG A 188 24.61 -7.95 4.93
C ARG A 188 24.59 -9.07 3.89
N THR A 189 23.87 -8.89 2.77
CA THR A 189 23.90 -9.83 1.64
C THR A 189 25.05 -9.50 0.69
N GLY A 190 25.34 -10.38 -0.27
CA GLY A 190 26.39 -10.15 -1.26
C GLY A 190 25.90 -9.46 -2.52
N CYS A 191 24.62 -9.66 -2.90
CA CYS A 191 24.01 -8.98 -4.04
C CYS A 191 22.52 -8.70 -3.81
N VAL A 192 22.07 -7.49 -4.19
CA VAL A 192 20.65 -7.14 -4.27
C VAL A 192 20.30 -6.85 -5.72
N LEU A 193 19.35 -7.61 -6.25
CA LEU A 193 18.65 -7.34 -7.49
C LEU A 193 17.31 -6.66 -7.17
N LEU A 194 17.27 -5.34 -7.34
CA LEU A 194 16.12 -4.50 -7.04
C LEU A 194 15.30 -4.26 -8.32
N VAL A 195 14.07 -4.78 -8.36
CA VAL A 195 13.25 -4.82 -9.58
C VAL A 195 12.03 -3.92 -9.47
N GLY A 196 11.95 -2.91 -10.34
CA GLY A 196 10.81 -2.02 -10.46
C GLY A 196 10.54 -1.18 -9.21
N SER A 197 11.60 -0.74 -8.54
CA SER A 197 11.55 0.03 -7.30
C SER A 197 12.45 1.26 -7.35
N ASN A 198 11.88 2.42 -7.02
CA ASN A 198 12.64 3.67 -6.78
C ASN A 198 12.64 3.99 -5.28
N LEU A 199 13.33 3.15 -4.52
CA LEU A 199 13.38 3.20 -3.07
C LEU A 199 13.88 4.56 -2.55
N ALA A 200 14.78 5.24 -3.27
CA ALA A 200 15.28 6.57 -2.94
C ALA A 200 14.18 7.64 -2.85
N GLU A 201 13.06 7.48 -3.56
CA GLU A 201 11.93 8.42 -3.51
C GLU A 201 10.75 7.87 -2.71
N THR A 202 10.53 6.55 -2.76
CA THR A 202 9.35 5.93 -2.14
C THR A 202 9.58 5.58 -0.66
N MET A 203 10.81 5.21 -0.27
CA MET A 203 11.21 4.90 1.10
C MET A 203 12.64 5.40 1.39
N PRO A 204 12.89 6.71 1.34
CA PRO A 204 14.25 7.26 1.38
C PRO A 204 15.12 6.80 2.56
N PRO A 205 14.59 6.65 3.80
CA PRO A 205 15.43 6.18 4.90
C PRO A 205 15.92 4.74 4.78
N ALA A 206 15.31 3.92 3.91
CA ALA A 206 15.81 2.58 3.62
C ALA A 206 16.99 2.59 2.64
N LEU A 207 17.31 3.74 2.01
CA LEU A 207 18.44 3.84 1.09
C LEU A 207 19.76 3.51 1.77
N ARG A 208 19.86 3.81 3.07
CA ARG A 208 21.03 3.44 3.89
C ARG A 208 21.40 1.98 3.79
N TYR A 209 20.42 1.07 3.67
CA TYR A 209 20.70 -0.36 3.62
C TYR A 209 21.37 -0.74 2.31
N LEU A 210 21.09 0.00 1.23
CA LEU A 210 21.79 -0.15 -0.04
C LEU A 210 23.18 0.50 0.01
N THR A 211 23.34 1.62 0.72
CA THR A 211 24.66 2.22 0.95
C THR A 211 25.55 1.29 1.78
N GLU A 212 25.06 0.82 2.94
CA GLU A 212 25.73 -0.11 3.84
C GLU A 212 26.07 -1.44 3.11
N LEU A 213 25.17 -1.95 2.26
CA LEU A 213 25.45 -3.10 1.39
C LEU A 213 26.72 -2.88 0.56
N LYS A 214 26.83 -1.73 -0.11
CA LYS A 214 27.98 -1.42 -0.98
C LYS A 214 29.25 -1.19 -0.16
N GLU A 215 29.16 -0.51 0.98
CA GLU A 215 30.27 -0.32 1.92
C GLU A 215 30.80 -1.65 2.45
N ASN A 216 29.91 -2.62 2.66
CA ASN A 216 30.25 -3.99 3.05
C ASN A 216 30.73 -4.87 1.88
N GLY A 217 30.96 -4.29 0.70
CA GLY A 217 31.50 -4.97 -0.48
C GLY A 217 30.47 -5.70 -1.35
N GLY A 218 29.18 -5.58 -1.02
CA GLY A 218 28.09 -6.15 -1.82
C GLY A 218 27.85 -5.41 -3.15
N ARG A 219 26.92 -5.92 -3.95
CA ARG A 219 26.57 -5.38 -5.28
C ARG A 219 25.10 -5.05 -5.40
N LEU A 220 24.79 -3.93 -6.03
CA LEU A 220 23.43 -3.48 -6.32
C LEU A 220 23.15 -3.52 -7.82
N ILE A 221 22.18 -4.31 -8.22
CA ILE A 221 21.62 -4.34 -9.57
C ILE A 221 20.22 -3.71 -9.51
N VAL A 222 19.94 -2.74 -10.38
CA VAL A 222 18.62 -2.09 -10.44
C VAL A 222 17.99 -2.36 -11.81
N VAL A 223 16.75 -2.84 -11.80
CA VAL A 223 15.92 -3.00 -13.00
C VAL A 223 14.83 -1.94 -12.98
N ASP A 224 14.94 -0.94 -13.86
CA ASP A 224 13.98 0.16 -13.96
C ASP A 224 14.06 0.76 -15.38
N PRO A 225 12.95 0.94 -16.13
CA PRO A 225 12.98 1.61 -17.43
C PRO A 225 13.53 3.04 -17.37
N ARG A 226 13.51 3.67 -16.19
CA ARG A 226 14.08 5.00 -15.94
C ARG A 226 15.35 4.88 -15.13
N ARG A 227 16.35 5.69 -15.43
CA ARG A 227 17.55 5.87 -14.59
C ARG A 227 17.20 6.76 -13.40
N THR A 228 16.45 6.19 -12.46
CA THR A 228 16.00 6.87 -11.23
C THR A 228 17.16 7.13 -10.26
N ARG A 229 16.93 7.94 -9.22
CA ARG A 229 17.90 8.16 -8.14
C ARG A 229 18.39 6.88 -7.45
N THR A 230 17.57 5.82 -7.51
CA THR A 230 17.97 4.49 -7.03
C THR A 230 18.89 3.80 -8.04
N ALA A 231 18.55 3.85 -9.34
CA ALA A 231 19.37 3.28 -10.41
C ALA A 231 20.74 3.98 -10.56
N GLU A 232 20.83 5.28 -10.26
CA GLU A 232 22.10 6.02 -10.24
C GLU A 232 23.13 5.45 -9.25
N GLN A 233 22.67 4.75 -8.21
CA GLN A 233 23.53 4.14 -7.20
C GLN A 233 23.91 2.69 -7.52
N ALA A 234 23.32 2.11 -8.57
CA ALA A 234 23.52 0.72 -8.95
C ALA A 234 24.92 0.50 -9.54
N ASP A 235 25.49 -0.68 -9.28
CA ASP A 235 26.67 -1.16 -9.99
C ASP A 235 26.31 -1.63 -11.40
N LEU A 236 25.05 -2.06 -11.59
CA LEU A 236 24.48 -2.39 -12.89
C LEU A 236 23.02 -1.94 -12.96
N HIS A 237 22.69 -1.12 -13.96
CA HIS A 237 21.32 -0.71 -14.28
C HIS A 237 20.84 -1.41 -15.55
N LEU A 238 19.74 -2.16 -15.44
CA LEU A 238 19.03 -2.75 -16.57
C LEU A 238 17.79 -1.90 -16.86
N ALA A 239 17.65 -1.40 -18.08
CA ALA A 239 16.58 -0.49 -18.48
C ALA A 239 15.60 -1.14 -19.49
N PRO A 240 14.83 -2.17 -19.08
CA PRO A 240 13.91 -2.85 -19.98
C PRO A 240 12.79 -1.91 -20.44
N ARG A 241 12.23 -2.17 -21.62
CA ARG A 241 10.96 -1.56 -22.06
C ARG A 241 9.86 -1.89 -21.02
N PRO A 242 9.03 -0.91 -20.59
CA PRO A 242 7.97 -1.19 -19.62
C PRO A 242 7.08 -2.37 -20.03
N GLY A 243 6.73 -3.25 -19.09
CA GLY A 243 5.91 -4.43 -19.34
C GLY A 243 6.67 -5.68 -19.83
N THR A 244 8.01 -5.61 -19.90
CA THR A 244 8.86 -6.73 -20.36
C THR A 244 9.68 -7.40 -19.25
N ASP A 245 9.42 -7.05 -17.99
CA ASP A 245 10.09 -7.58 -16.79
C ASP A 245 10.06 -9.11 -16.70
N LEU A 246 8.96 -9.74 -17.14
CA LEU A 246 8.83 -11.20 -17.18
C LEU A 246 9.82 -11.84 -18.18
N ALA A 247 9.97 -11.26 -19.37
CA ALA A 247 10.94 -11.75 -20.35
C ALA A 247 12.38 -11.60 -19.82
N LEU A 248 12.66 -10.48 -19.14
CA LEU A 248 13.95 -10.25 -18.50
C LEU A 248 14.25 -11.32 -17.43
N ALA A 249 13.32 -11.58 -16.51
CA ALA A 249 13.49 -12.60 -15.47
C ALA A 249 13.74 -14.00 -16.06
N LEU A 250 12.99 -14.37 -17.10
CA LEU A 250 13.15 -15.65 -17.80
C LEU A 250 14.48 -15.75 -18.54
N GLY A 251 14.98 -14.66 -19.12
CA GLY A 251 16.30 -14.61 -19.76
C GLY A 251 17.45 -14.75 -18.76
N LEU A 252 17.34 -14.14 -17.58
CA LEU A 252 18.32 -14.33 -16.51
C LEU A 252 18.31 -15.78 -16.00
N LEU A 253 17.13 -16.36 -15.82
CA LEU A 253 17.00 -17.77 -15.44
C LEU A 253 17.52 -18.72 -16.54
N HIS A 254 17.30 -18.41 -17.82
CA HIS A 254 17.89 -19.15 -18.95
C HIS A 254 19.40 -19.20 -18.82
N LEU A 255 20.04 -18.04 -18.62
CA LEU A 255 21.49 -17.94 -18.48
C LEU A 255 22.02 -18.70 -17.25
N VAL A 256 21.33 -18.64 -16.12
CA VAL A 256 21.67 -19.46 -14.93
C VAL A 256 21.70 -20.94 -15.27
N VAL A 257 20.71 -21.44 -16.02
CA VAL A 257 20.64 -22.85 -16.43
C VAL A 257 21.73 -23.18 -17.45
N ALA A 258 21.90 -22.34 -18.47
CA ALA A 258 22.85 -22.57 -19.56
C ALA A 258 24.32 -22.52 -19.08
N GLU A 259 24.62 -21.74 -18.05
CA GLU A 259 25.95 -21.62 -17.45
C GLU A 259 26.20 -22.62 -16.32
N GLY A 260 25.26 -23.52 -16.02
CA GLY A 260 25.40 -24.53 -14.96
C GLY A 260 25.46 -23.94 -13.55
N ARG A 261 24.76 -22.83 -13.31
CA ARG A 261 24.75 -22.09 -12.04
C ARG A 261 23.53 -22.41 -11.16
N THR A 262 22.86 -23.53 -11.41
CA THR A 262 21.74 -24.02 -10.61
C THR A 262 22.22 -24.71 -9.34
N ASP A 263 21.45 -24.55 -8.24
CA ASP A 263 21.66 -25.29 -6.99
C ASP A 263 20.85 -26.59 -7.05
N GLU A 264 21.41 -27.61 -7.70
CA GLU A 264 20.72 -28.88 -7.97
C GLU A 264 20.30 -29.61 -6.68
N GLU A 265 21.11 -29.51 -5.61
CA GLU A 265 20.78 -30.11 -4.32
C GLU A 265 19.58 -29.41 -3.69
N PHE A 266 19.57 -28.06 -3.65
CA PHE A 266 18.42 -27.31 -3.16
C PHE A 266 17.16 -27.59 -3.97
N ILE A 267 17.28 -27.62 -5.30
CA ILE A 267 16.15 -27.91 -6.18
C ILE A 267 15.57 -29.29 -5.85
N ALA A 268 16.41 -30.33 -5.76
CA ALA A 268 15.99 -31.69 -5.48
C ALA A 268 15.40 -31.87 -4.08
N ALA A 269 15.95 -31.20 -3.07
CA ALA A 269 15.56 -31.37 -1.68
C ALA A 269 14.38 -30.48 -1.25
N ARG A 270 14.36 -29.21 -1.68
CA ARG A 270 13.48 -28.17 -1.12
C ARG A 270 12.45 -27.61 -2.09
N THR A 271 12.40 -28.07 -3.34
CA THR A 271 11.48 -27.53 -4.35
C THR A 271 10.69 -28.58 -5.10
N SER A 272 9.61 -28.22 -5.80
CA SER A 272 8.92 -29.07 -6.78
C SER A 272 8.61 -28.28 -8.06
N GLY A 273 8.30 -28.96 -9.17
CA GLY A 273 7.89 -28.31 -10.43
C GLY A 273 9.03 -27.78 -11.33
N TRP A 274 10.29 -28.05 -10.98
CA TRP A 274 11.46 -27.54 -11.72
C TRP A 274 11.46 -27.87 -13.23
N PRO A 275 11.16 -29.10 -13.70
CA PRO A 275 11.27 -29.42 -15.13
C PRO A 275 10.45 -28.50 -16.04
N ALA A 276 9.23 -28.15 -15.63
CA ALA A 276 8.34 -27.28 -16.40
C ALA A 276 8.83 -25.82 -16.37
N ALA A 277 9.26 -25.31 -15.22
CA ALA A 277 9.80 -23.95 -15.12
C ALA A 277 11.12 -23.79 -15.88
N ARG A 278 11.99 -24.81 -15.84
CA ARG A 278 13.21 -24.87 -16.65
C ARG A 278 12.88 -24.81 -18.14
N ALA A 279 11.95 -25.64 -18.62
CA ALA A 279 11.55 -25.63 -20.03
C ALA A 279 11.04 -24.25 -20.47
N ALA A 280 10.23 -23.61 -19.62
CA ALA A 280 9.75 -22.25 -19.87
C ALA A 280 10.90 -21.23 -19.94
N ALA A 281 11.86 -21.26 -19.02
CA ALA A 281 13.03 -20.40 -19.07
C ALA A 281 13.89 -20.65 -20.31
N MET A 282 14.12 -21.92 -20.68
CA MET A 282 14.93 -22.28 -21.85
C MET A 282 14.34 -21.76 -23.16
N ALA A 283 13.02 -21.57 -23.25
CA ALA A 283 12.37 -20.94 -24.40
C ALA A 283 12.65 -19.43 -24.55
N HIS A 284 13.29 -18.79 -23.57
CA HIS A 284 13.59 -17.36 -23.54
C HIS A 284 15.11 -17.12 -23.60
N TRP A 285 15.74 -17.52 -24.72
CA TRP A 285 17.18 -17.34 -24.90
C TRP A 285 17.59 -15.85 -24.95
N PRO A 286 18.86 -15.51 -24.63
CA PRO A 286 19.28 -14.14 -24.36
C PRO A 286 19.01 -13.15 -25.50
N GLU A 287 19.24 -13.54 -26.75
CA GLU A 287 19.05 -12.68 -27.93
C GLU A 287 17.56 -12.40 -28.19
N LEU A 288 16.67 -13.36 -27.89
CA LEU A 288 15.23 -13.11 -27.91
C LEU A 288 14.84 -12.11 -26.83
N VAL A 289 15.39 -12.26 -25.63
CA VAL A 289 15.11 -11.38 -24.48
C VAL A 289 15.64 -9.97 -24.74
N GLU A 290 16.81 -9.81 -25.33
CA GLU A 290 17.35 -8.51 -25.77
C GLU A 290 16.39 -7.84 -26.77
N ARG A 291 15.87 -8.58 -27.76
CA ARG A 291 14.89 -8.04 -28.71
C ARG A 291 13.59 -7.59 -28.06
N ILE A 292 13.09 -8.32 -27.06
CA ILE A 292 11.84 -7.98 -26.37
C ILE A 292 12.04 -6.79 -25.43
N THR A 293 13.10 -6.85 -24.61
CA THR A 293 13.30 -5.93 -23.48
C THR A 293 14.11 -4.69 -23.87
N GLY A 294 14.94 -4.78 -24.90
CA GLY A 294 15.96 -3.78 -25.21
C GLY A 294 17.15 -3.78 -24.24
N VAL A 295 17.29 -4.78 -23.37
CA VAL A 295 18.44 -4.94 -22.47
C VAL A 295 19.52 -5.80 -23.16
N PRO A 296 20.74 -5.28 -23.37
CA PRO A 296 21.77 -6.00 -24.10
C PRO A 296 22.20 -7.31 -23.45
N VAL A 297 22.46 -8.35 -24.26
CA VAL A 297 22.94 -9.66 -23.76
C VAL A 297 24.17 -9.54 -22.84
N PRO A 298 25.19 -8.70 -23.11
CA PRO A 298 26.31 -8.52 -22.19
C PRO A 298 25.89 -8.06 -20.79
N GLN A 299 24.84 -7.23 -20.67
CA GLN A 299 24.30 -6.80 -19.38
C GLN A 299 23.53 -7.92 -18.68
N LEU A 300 22.80 -8.75 -19.44
CA LEU A 300 22.13 -9.94 -18.89
C LEU A 300 23.14 -10.90 -18.25
N ARG A 301 24.24 -11.20 -18.96
CA ARG A 301 25.34 -12.03 -18.44
C ARG A 301 26.04 -11.40 -17.24
N ALA A 302 26.26 -10.09 -17.27
CA ALA A 302 26.82 -9.38 -16.12
C ALA A 302 25.92 -9.47 -14.89
N ALA A 303 24.59 -9.37 -15.06
CA ALA A 303 23.64 -9.50 -13.97
C ALA A 303 23.65 -10.91 -13.37
N VAL A 304 23.62 -11.96 -14.20
CA VAL A 304 23.72 -13.35 -13.74
C VAL A 304 25.02 -13.60 -12.99
N ARG A 305 26.15 -13.09 -13.51
CA ARG A 305 27.45 -13.21 -12.86
C ARG A 305 27.43 -12.59 -11.45
N LEU A 306 27.05 -11.31 -11.34
CA LEU A 306 27.00 -10.60 -10.05
C LEU A 306 26.07 -11.29 -9.04
N PHE A 307 24.92 -11.80 -9.50
CA PHE A 307 23.94 -12.46 -8.65
C PHE A 307 24.36 -13.87 -8.22
N CYS A 308 25.06 -14.62 -9.07
CA CYS A 308 25.44 -16.01 -8.76
C CYS A 308 26.78 -16.11 -8.01
N GLU A 309 27.71 -15.17 -8.20
CA GLU A 309 29.03 -15.19 -7.54
C GLU A 309 28.97 -14.74 -6.07
N ALA A 310 27.92 -14.03 -5.66
CA ALA A 310 27.75 -13.60 -4.28
C ALA A 310 27.36 -14.77 -3.34
N ASP A 311 27.88 -14.78 -2.11
CA ASP A 311 27.57 -15.80 -1.10
C ASP A 311 26.07 -15.87 -0.78
N GLY A 312 25.44 -14.71 -0.65
CA GLY A 312 23.99 -14.54 -0.51
C GLY A 312 23.48 -13.53 -1.52
N SER A 313 22.26 -13.73 -2.01
CA SER A 313 21.64 -12.77 -2.93
C SER A 313 20.15 -12.62 -2.69
N MET A 314 19.66 -11.41 -2.91
CA MET A 314 18.26 -11.05 -2.74
C MET A 314 17.67 -10.55 -4.05
N VAL A 315 16.46 -11.00 -4.39
CA VAL A 315 15.61 -10.34 -5.37
C VAL A 315 14.52 -9.58 -4.62
N LEU A 316 14.52 -8.26 -4.74
CA LEU A 316 13.54 -7.39 -4.10
C LEU A 316 12.67 -6.73 -5.18
N THR A 317 11.37 -7.03 -5.21
CA THR A 317 10.45 -6.39 -6.17
C THR A 317 9.62 -5.29 -5.53
N ALA A 318 9.11 -4.39 -6.37
CA ALA A 318 8.03 -3.47 -6.03
C ALA A 318 7.06 -3.29 -7.21
N ARG A 319 6.53 -2.08 -7.40
CA ARG A 319 5.37 -1.84 -8.26
C ARG A 319 5.61 -2.08 -9.75
N GLY A 320 6.84 -1.98 -10.25
CA GLY A 320 7.15 -2.20 -11.67
C GLY A 320 6.68 -3.57 -12.19
N PRO A 321 7.21 -4.69 -11.64
CA PRO A 321 6.80 -6.03 -12.05
C PRO A 321 5.38 -6.42 -11.59
N GLU A 322 4.88 -5.81 -10.51
CA GLU A 322 3.62 -6.21 -9.88
C GLU A 322 2.39 -5.61 -10.56
N GLN A 323 2.40 -4.31 -10.87
CA GLN A 323 1.23 -3.57 -11.38
C GLN A 323 1.06 -3.75 -12.91
N GLN A 324 0.91 -5.00 -13.32
CA GLN A 324 0.76 -5.46 -14.70
C GLN A 324 -0.37 -6.48 -14.80
N ALA A 325 -0.99 -6.63 -15.99
CA ALA A 325 -2.01 -7.65 -16.24
C ALA A 325 -1.46 -9.10 -16.25
N LYS A 326 -0.15 -9.26 -16.04
CA LYS A 326 0.59 -10.52 -15.89
C LYS A 326 1.52 -10.48 -14.67
N GLY A 327 1.23 -9.60 -13.71
CA GLY A 327 2.13 -9.32 -12.60
C GLY A 327 2.41 -10.53 -11.71
N THR A 328 1.44 -11.43 -11.53
CA THR A 328 1.64 -12.65 -10.74
C THR A 328 2.70 -13.54 -11.39
N ASP A 329 2.64 -13.68 -12.72
CA ASP A 329 3.59 -14.48 -13.49
C ASP A 329 4.97 -13.81 -13.55
N THR A 330 5.00 -12.48 -13.72
CA THR A 330 6.23 -11.68 -13.66
C THR A 330 6.97 -11.89 -12.35
N VAL A 331 6.28 -11.75 -11.20
CA VAL A 331 6.88 -11.99 -9.89
C VAL A 331 7.27 -13.47 -9.72
N GLY A 332 6.44 -14.40 -10.21
CA GLY A 332 6.74 -15.83 -10.20
C GLY A 332 8.06 -16.17 -10.90
N ALA A 333 8.39 -15.53 -12.02
CA ALA A 333 9.67 -15.73 -12.70
C ALA A 333 10.87 -15.25 -11.86
N TRP A 334 10.73 -14.13 -11.15
CA TRP A 334 11.75 -13.65 -10.21
C TRP A 334 11.93 -14.59 -9.02
N ILE A 335 10.85 -15.17 -8.50
CA ILE A 335 10.92 -16.21 -7.46
C ILE A 335 11.61 -17.47 -8.00
N ASN A 336 11.28 -17.91 -9.22
CA ASN A 336 11.94 -19.05 -9.85
C ASN A 336 13.45 -18.84 -9.98
N LEU A 337 13.91 -17.62 -10.27
CA LEU A 337 15.34 -17.29 -10.27
C LEU A 337 15.98 -17.55 -8.88
N CYS A 338 15.35 -17.09 -7.80
CA CYS A 338 15.81 -17.38 -6.44
C CYS A 338 15.78 -18.88 -6.10
N LEU A 339 14.76 -19.61 -6.55
CA LEU A 339 14.64 -21.05 -6.30
C LEU A 339 15.71 -21.85 -7.06
N ALA A 340 15.95 -21.51 -8.33
CA ALA A 340 16.94 -22.20 -9.16
C ALA A 340 18.38 -22.02 -8.67
N THR A 341 18.65 -20.91 -7.99
CA THR A 341 19.96 -20.57 -7.41
C THR A 341 20.03 -20.85 -5.90
N GLY A 342 19.03 -21.54 -5.34
CA GLY A 342 18.98 -21.91 -3.92
C GLY A 342 18.92 -20.76 -2.93
N ARG A 343 18.58 -19.54 -3.36
CA ARG A 343 18.63 -18.33 -2.51
C ARG A 343 17.48 -18.26 -1.52
N ALA A 344 16.32 -18.84 -1.83
CA ALA A 344 15.15 -18.78 -0.96
C ALA A 344 15.30 -19.65 0.30
N GLY A 345 14.78 -19.17 1.44
CA GLY A 345 14.80 -19.93 2.70
C GLY A 345 16.21 -20.10 3.29
N ARG A 346 17.09 -19.12 3.06
CA ARG A 346 18.44 -19.00 3.64
C ARG A 346 18.59 -17.63 4.28
N GLU A 347 19.47 -17.51 5.27
CA GLU A 347 19.74 -16.20 5.87
C GLU A 347 20.33 -15.22 4.86
N ARG A 348 19.94 -13.94 4.95
CA ARG A 348 20.47 -12.85 4.11
C ARG A 348 20.33 -13.11 2.61
N SER A 349 19.34 -13.92 2.22
CA SER A 349 19.12 -14.32 0.84
C SER A 349 17.65 -14.61 0.57
N GLY A 350 17.27 -14.57 -0.70
CA GLY A 350 15.95 -15.03 -1.16
C GLY A 350 15.17 -13.94 -1.90
N TYR A 351 13.86 -14.08 -1.88
CA TYR A 351 12.95 -13.14 -2.53
C TYR A 351 12.21 -12.31 -1.47
N GLY A 352 11.92 -11.05 -1.78
CA GLY A 352 11.06 -10.20 -0.97
C GLY A 352 10.34 -9.15 -1.80
N CYS A 353 9.19 -8.72 -1.32
CA CYS A 353 8.36 -7.69 -1.90
C CYS A 353 8.31 -6.45 -1.00
N LEU A 354 8.72 -5.30 -1.54
CA LEU A 354 8.72 -4.03 -0.82
C LEU A 354 7.29 -3.47 -0.76
N THR A 355 6.70 -3.42 0.44
CA THR A 355 5.35 -2.86 0.66
C THR A 355 5.32 -1.35 0.43
N GLY A 356 4.17 -0.79 0.05
CA GLY A 356 4.07 0.64 -0.26
C GLY A 356 3.44 1.45 0.87
N GLN A 357 2.17 1.13 1.15
CA GLN A 357 1.35 1.85 2.13
C GLN A 357 1.73 1.52 3.58
N GLY A 358 1.48 2.47 4.48
CA GLY A 358 1.91 2.40 5.88
C GLY A 358 1.49 1.12 6.60
N ASN A 359 0.28 0.64 6.33
CA ASN A 359 -0.22 -0.64 6.81
C ASN A 359 -0.66 -1.58 5.68
N GLY A 360 0.06 -1.55 4.55
CA GLY A 360 -0.30 -2.38 3.38
C GLY A 360 -0.24 -3.89 3.67
N GLN A 361 0.58 -4.30 4.65
CA GLN A 361 0.71 -5.66 5.16
C GLN A 361 -0.49 -6.03 6.05
N GLY A 362 -0.73 -5.29 7.12
CA GLY A 362 -1.84 -5.57 8.04
C GLY A 362 -3.23 -5.47 7.40
N GLY A 363 -3.41 -4.55 6.45
CA GLY A 363 -4.68 -4.37 5.75
C GLY A 363 -5.18 -5.62 4.99
N ARG A 364 -4.28 -6.42 4.41
CA ARG A 364 -4.67 -7.71 3.78
C ARG A 364 -4.78 -8.86 4.75
N GLU A 365 -4.04 -8.82 5.86
CA GLU A 365 -4.05 -9.88 6.86
C GLU A 365 -5.39 -9.95 7.60
N HIS A 366 -6.04 -8.80 7.77
CA HIS A 366 -7.08 -8.64 8.79
C HIS A 366 -8.45 -8.21 8.25
N GLY A 367 -8.90 -8.75 7.10
CA GLY A 367 -10.32 -8.79 6.76
C GLY A 367 -10.86 -7.72 5.81
N GLN A 368 -10.05 -6.78 5.31
CA GLN A 368 -10.49 -5.85 4.26
C GLN A 368 -10.61 -6.51 2.88
N LYS A 369 -9.91 -7.62 2.64
CA LYS A 369 -9.86 -8.27 1.32
C LYS A 369 -11.12 -9.11 1.07
N ALA A 370 -11.69 -9.03 -0.13
CA ALA A 370 -12.98 -9.63 -0.48
C ALA A 370 -13.07 -11.16 -0.31
N ASP A 371 -11.94 -11.87 -0.30
CA ASP A 371 -11.84 -13.33 -0.28
C ASP A 371 -11.23 -13.89 1.03
N GLN A 372 -10.94 -13.03 2.01
CA GLN A 372 -10.24 -13.41 3.25
C GLN A 372 -10.96 -12.94 4.52
N LEU A 373 -10.72 -13.72 5.57
CA LEU A 373 -11.02 -13.46 6.97
C LEU A 373 -9.70 -13.13 7.71
N PRO A 374 -9.77 -12.59 8.94
CA PRO A 374 -8.58 -12.26 9.72
C PRO A 374 -7.58 -13.41 9.88
N GLY A 375 -6.29 -13.08 9.84
CA GLY A 375 -5.18 -14.05 9.95
C GLY A 375 -4.88 -14.80 8.65
N TYR A 376 -5.18 -14.21 7.48
CA TYR A 376 -5.14 -14.86 6.15
C TYR A 376 -6.02 -16.10 5.99
N ARG A 377 -7.03 -16.22 6.83
CA ARG A 377 -8.05 -17.26 6.72
C ARG A 377 -8.85 -17.07 5.43
N LYS A 378 -9.16 -18.15 4.71
CA LYS A 378 -9.91 -18.06 3.45
C LYS A 378 -11.41 -18.11 3.74
N LEU A 379 -12.18 -17.22 3.09
CA LEU A 379 -13.65 -17.23 3.21
C LEU A 379 -14.29 -18.52 2.67
N ALA A 380 -13.60 -19.25 1.79
CA ALA A 380 -14.09 -20.50 1.20
C ALA A 380 -13.75 -21.75 2.03
N ASP A 381 -12.95 -21.61 3.09
CA ASP A 381 -12.60 -22.72 3.98
C ASP A 381 -13.63 -22.80 5.14
N PRO A 382 -14.43 -23.88 5.24
CA PRO A 382 -15.45 -24.02 6.27
C PRO A 382 -14.89 -23.96 7.70
N ALA A 383 -13.71 -24.52 7.95
CA ALA A 383 -13.10 -24.51 9.28
C ALA A 383 -12.65 -23.09 9.66
N ALA A 384 -12.08 -22.38 8.70
CA ALA A 384 -11.66 -21.00 8.89
C ALA A 384 -12.86 -20.05 9.12
N ARG A 385 -13.96 -20.26 8.39
CA ARG A 385 -15.24 -19.55 8.61
C ARG A 385 -15.79 -19.83 10.00
N ALA A 386 -15.86 -21.10 10.40
CA ALA A 386 -16.40 -21.50 11.70
C ALA A 386 -15.61 -20.89 12.86
N HIS A 387 -14.27 -20.90 12.78
CA HIS A 387 -13.39 -20.27 13.78
C HIS A 387 -13.72 -18.79 13.97
N VAL A 388 -13.70 -18.00 12.89
CA VAL A 388 -13.89 -16.55 12.97
C VAL A 388 -15.32 -16.19 13.35
N ALA A 389 -16.30 -16.92 12.82
CA ALA A 389 -17.70 -16.73 13.20
C ALA A 389 -17.93 -17.00 14.70
N GLY A 390 -17.26 -18.01 15.26
CA GLY A 390 -17.25 -18.28 16.70
C GLY A 390 -16.67 -17.12 17.52
N VAL A 391 -15.56 -16.53 17.08
CA VAL A 391 -14.98 -15.34 17.72
C VAL A 391 -15.92 -14.14 17.64
N TRP A 392 -16.63 -13.96 16.51
CA TRP A 392 -17.59 -12.87 16.33
C TRP A 392 -18.96 -13.12 16.96
N GLY A 393 -19.23 -14.33 17.46
CA GLY A 393 -20.52 -14.69 18.05
C GLY A 393 -21.67 -14.77 17.04
N VAL A 394 -21.39 -15.15 15.79
CA VAL A 394 -22.39 -15.29 14.72
C VAL A 394 -22.39 -16.70 14.11
N PRO A 395 -23.49 -17.15 13.48
CA PRO A 395 -23.50 -18.40 12.73
C PRO A 395 -22.52 -18.37 11.54
N PRO A 396 -21.74 -19.43 11.27
CA PRO A 396 -20.81 -19.46 10.13
C PRO A 396 -21.48 -19.24 8.76
N ASP A 397 -22.73 -19.70 8.63
CA ASP A 397 -23.51 -19.57 7.40
C ASP A 397 -24.09 -18.17 7.19
N SER A 398 -24.07 -17.30 8.22
CA SER A 398 -24.50 -15.91 8.07
C SER A 398 -23.43 -15.02 7.41
N LEU A 399 -22.18 -15.48 7.36
CA LEU A 399 -21.11 -14.74 6.68
C LEU A 399 -21.32 -14.83 5.16
N PRO A 400 -21.16 -13.76 4.38
CA PRO A 400 -21.23 -13.84 2.94
C PRO A 400 -20.06 -14.66 2.34
N GLY A 401 -20.21 -15.08 1.08
CA GLY A 401 -19.11 -15.67 0.30
C GLY A 401 -18.07 -14.63 -0.15
N PRO A 402 -17.04 -15.04 -0.91
CA PRO A 402 -16.09 -14.10 -1.51
C PRO A 402 -16.77 -13.08 -2.44
N GLY A 403 -16.34 -11.82 -2.35
CA GLY A 403 -16.82 -10.72 -3.20
C GLY A 403 -15.93 -10.40 -4.40
N ARG A 404 -16.24 -9.28 -5.08
CA ARG A 404 -15.46 -8.73 -6.19
C ARG A 404 -14.10 -8.19 -5.72
N SER A 405 -13.09 -8.25 -6.59
CA SER A 405 -11.81 -7.58 -6.30
C SER A 405 -11.93 -6.05 -6.35
N ALA A 406 -10.95 -5.33 -5.79
CA ALA A 406 -11.01 -3.87 -5.68
C ALA A 406 -11.38 -3.12 -6.97
N TYR A 407 -10.80 -3.45 -8.13
CA TYR A 407 -11.18 -2.75 -9.37
C TYR A 407 -12.59 -3.12 -9.84
N GLU A 408 -12.94 -4.41 -9.77
CA GLU A 408 -14.26 -4.90 -10.16
C GLU A 408 -15.37 -4.31 -9.28
N LEU A 409 -15.12 -4.17 -7.98
CA LEU A 409 -16.00 -3.48 -7.04
C LEU A 409 -16.19 -2.01 -7.44
N LEU A 410 -15.10 -1.30 -7.75
CA LEU A 410 -15.16 0.11 -8.18
C LEU A 410 -15.86 0.27 -9.55
N ASP A 411 -15.69 -0.68 -10.48
CA ASP A 411 -16.42 -0.66 -11.75
C ASP A 411 -17.91 -1.00 -11.59
N ALA A 412 -18.28 -1.77 -10.56
CA ALA A 412 -19.67 -2.12 -10.28
C ALA A 412 -20.51 -0.99 -9.66
N LEU A 413 -19.88 0.09 -9.18
CA LEU A 413 -20.58 1.22 -8.54
C LEU A 413 -21.56 1.91 -9.51
N GLY A 414 -22.73 2.28 -8.99
CA GLY A 414 -23.85 2.85 -9.75
C GLY A 414 -24.62 1.84 -10.61
N ARG A 415 -24.27 0.55 -10.54
CA ARG A 415 -24.97 -0.55 -11.22
C ARG A 415 -25.39 -1.62 -10.23
N ASP A 416 -24.48 -2.53 -9.92
CA ASP A 416 -24.72 -3.64 -9.00
C ASP A 416 -24.58 -3.16 -7.56
N VAL A 417 -23.60 -2.27 -7.32
CA VAL A 417 -23.39 -1.61 -6.03
C VAL A 417 -23.96 -0.20 -6.12
N ARG A 418 -24.96 0.07 -5.29
CA ARG A 418 -25.76 1.29 -5.29
C ARG A 418 -25.39 2.25 -4.15
N ALA A 419 -24.89 1.71 -3.03
CA ALA A 419 -24.38 2.50 -1.93
C ALA A 419 -22.94 2.12 -1.58
N LEU A 420 -22.13 3.07 -1.12
CA LEU A 420 -20.75 2.82 -0.70
C LEU A 420 -20.43 3.50 0.62
N LEU A 421 -19.90 2.74 1.59
CA LEU A 421 -19.17 3.27 2.73
C LEU A 421 -17.67 3.18 2.44
N LEU A 422 -17.02 4.33 2.31
CA LEU A 422 -15.60 4.41 2.02
C LEU A 422 -14.83 4.98 3.23
N MET A 423 -13.71 4.36 3.60
CA MET A 423 -12.88 4.80 4.72
C MET A 423 -11.40 4.92 4.31
N GLY A 424 -10.85 6.13 4.40
CA GLY A 424 -9.41 6.38 4.24
C GLY A 424 -8.84 6.08 2.85
N SER A 425 -9.60 6.35 1.78
CA SER A 425 -9.19 6.07 0.40
C SER A 425 -9.64 7.17 -0.58
N ASN A 426 -8.97 7.27 -1.73
CA ASN A 426 -9.29 8.28 -2.74
C ASN A 426 -9.20 7.70 -4.17
N PRO A 427 -10.14 6.81 -4.54
CA PRO A 427 -10.17 6.16 -5.85
C PRO A 427 -10.33 7.14 -7.03
N VAL A 428 -10.93 8.32 -6.82
CA VAL A 428 -11.03 9.38 -7.85
C VAL A 428 -9.67 9.79 -8.42
N VAL A 429 -8.59 9.65 -7.64
CA VAL A 429 -7.21 9.93 -8.11
C VAL A 429 -6.40 8.65 -8.31
N SER A 430 -6.57 7.67 -7.41
CA SER A 430 -5.64 6.54 -7.30
C SER A 430 -6.05 5.26 -8.05
N ALA A 431 -7.32 5.10 -8.42
CA ALA A 431 -7.79 3.93 -9.16
C ALA A 431 -7.30 3.96 -10.62
N PRO A 432 -7.13 2.80 -11.28
CA PRO A 432 -6.84 2.79 -12.72
C PRO A 432 -8.07 3.29 -13.48
N ARG A 433 -7.87 3.85 -14.68
CA ARG A 433 -8.97 4.47 -15.46
C ARG A 433 -9.79 5.45 -14.60
N ALA A 434 -9.10 6.31 -13.86
CA ALA A 434 -9.66 7.08 -12.76
C ALA A 434 -10.90 7.92 -13.12
N ALA A 435 -10.96 8.49 -14.33
CA ALA A 435 -12.12 9.25 -14.80
C ALA A 435 -13.40 8.40 -14.89
N HIS A 436 -13.26 7.14 -15.29
CA HIS A 436 -14.37 6.18 -15.32
C HIS A 436 -14.82 5.83 -13.91
N VAL A 437 -13.88 5.57 -12.99
CA VAL A 437 -14.20 5.28 -11.59
C VAL A 437 -14.89 6.47 -10.93
N GLU A 438 -14.48 7.69 -11.24
CA GLU A 438 -15.15 8.91 -10.79
C GLU A 438 -16.61 9.00 -11.30
N GLN A 439 -16.87 8.65 -12.56
CA GLN A 439 -18.24 8.55 -13.09
C GLN A 439 -19.06 7.48 -12.36
N ARG A 440 -18.46 6.32 -12.08
CA ARG A 440 -19.09 5.24 -11.32
C ARG A 440 -19.47 5.66 -9.90
N ILE A 441 -18.59 6.41 -9.23
CA ILE A 441 -18.85 6.97 -7.90
C ILE A 441 -20.00 7.99 -7.95
N ARG A 442 -20.05 8.87 -8.96
CA ARG A 442 -21.16 9.83 -9.14
C ARG A 442 -22.51 9.17 -9.42
N ALA A 443 -22.50 7.94 -9.92
CA ALA A 443 -23.72 7.20 -10.26
C ALA A 443 -24.28 6.39 -9.08
N LEU A 444 -23.64 6.44 -7.90
CA LEU A 444 -24.18 5.82 -6.69
C LEU A 444 -25.45 6.53 -6.23
N ASP A 445 -26.38 5.75 -5.67
CA ASP A 445 -27.58 6.27 -5.00
C ASP A 445 -27.22 6.89 -3.64
N PHE A 446 -26.13 6.41 -3.02
CA PHE A 446 -25.63 6.92 -1.75
C PHE A 446 -24.11 6.70 -1.56
N LEU A 447 -23.40 7.73 -1.13
CA LEU A 447 -21.97 7.67 -0.79
C LEU A 447 -21.70 8.28 0.58
N ALA A 448 -21.12 7.49 1.49
CA ALA A 448 -20.58 7.94 2.75
C ALA A 448 -19.06 7.80 2.76
N VAL A 449 -18.34 8.84 3.20
CA VAL A 449 -16.87 8.85 3.24
C VAL A 449 -16.38 9.25 4.62
N ALA A 450 -15.62 8.38 5.27
CA ALA A 450 -14.83 8.72 6.45
C ALA A 450 -13.38 9.03 6.03
N ASP A 451 -12.93 10.26 6.26
CA ASP A 451 -11.61 10.73 5.82
C ASP A 451 -11.08 11.81 6.77
N VAL A 452 -9.77 12.04 6.74
CA VAL A 452 -9.10 13.07 7.54
C VAL A 452 -9.15 14.43 6.85
N VAL A 453 -9.27 14.46 5.53
CA VAL A 453 -9.33 15.68 4.72
C VAL A 453 -10.47 15.60 3.71
N LEU A 454 -10.95 16.75 3.23
CA LEU A 454 -11.87 16.77 2.09
C LEU A 454 -11.06 16.39 0.83
N SER A 455 -10.99 15.09 0.55
CA SER A 455 -10.38 14.52 -0.65
C SER A 455 -11.31 14.65 -1.85
N GLU A 456 -10.79 14.40 -3.06
CA GLU A 456 -11.58 14.46 -4.28
C GLU A 456 -12.71 13.43 -4.30
N THR A 457 -12.55 12.29 -3.62
CA THR A 457 -13.64 11.33 -3.41
C THR A 457 -14.63 11.81 -2.35
N ALA A 458 -14.16 12.35 -1.21
CA ALA A 458 -15.04 12.90 -0.17
C ALA A 458 -15.92 14.06 -0.67
N ALA A 459 -15.39 14.89 -1.58
CA ALA A 459 -16.14 15.99 -2.19
C ALA A 459 -17.36 15.52 -3.01
N LEU A 460 -17.43 14.25 -3.42
CA LEU A 460 -18.56 13.65 -4.12
C LEU A 460 -19.59 12.99 -3.18
N ALA A 461 -19.29 12.87 -1.88
CA ALA A 461 -20.11 12.12 -0.93
C ALA A 461 -21.42 12.81 -0.56
N ASP A 462 -22.42 12.04 -0.16
CA ASP A 462 -23.63 12.53 0.49
C ASP A 462 -23.39 12.83 1.97
N VAL A 463 -22.48 12.09 2.60
CA VAL A 463 -22.04 12.33 3.98
C VAL A 463 -20.52 12.18 4.06
N VAL A 464 -19.86 13.15 4.70
CA VAL A 464 -18.44 13.10 5.05
C VAL A 464 -18.30 13.09 6.57
N LEU A 465 -17.61 12.09 7.11
CA LEU A 465 -17.36 11.93 8.54
C LEU A 465 -15.88 12.23 8.83
N PRO A 466 -15.56 13.26 9.65
CA PRO A 466 -14.18 13.54 10.04
C PRO A 466 -13.69 12.45 11.00
N VAL A 467 -12.50 11.91 10.74
CA VAL A 467 -11.87 10.93 11.63
C VAL A 467 -10.53 11.40 12.20
N ALA A 468 -10.18 10.86 13.36
CA ALA A 468 -8.91 11.12 14.04
C ALA A 468 -7.70 10.82 13.14
N GLN A 469 -6.64 11.61 13.28
CA GLN A 469 -5.39 11.39 12.58
C GLN A 469 -4.45 10.46 13.36
N TRP A 470 -3.39 10.01 12.69
CA TRP A 470 -2.38 9.10 13.20
C TRP A 470 -1.77 9.47 14.58
N ALA A 471 -1.70 10.76 14.93
CA ALA A 471 -1.15 11.22 16.21
C ALA A 471 -2.18 11.26 17.34
N GLU A 472 -3.45 11.00 17.04
CA GLU A 472 -4.60 11.25 17.92
C GLU A 472 -5.31 9.97 18.35
N GLU A 473 -4.79 8.85 17.90
CA GLU A 473 -5.33 7.53 18.13
C GLU A 473 -4.19 6.55 18.42
N THR A 474 -4.55 5.48 19.13
CA THR A 474 -3.66 4.34 19.35
C THR A 474 -4.13 3.18 18.47
N GLY A 475 -3.20 2.41 17.95
CA GLY A 475 -3.48 1.20 17.19
C GLY A 475 -2.20 0.57 16.67
N THR A 476 -2.32 -0.54 15.95
CA THR A 476 -1.16 -1.24 15.40
C THR A 476 -1.09 -1.16 13.89
N THR A 477 0.13 -1.23 13.36
CA THR A 477 0.40 -1.38 11.93
C THR A 477 1.42 -2.48 11.73
N THR A 478 1.35 -3.16 10.59
CA THR A 478 2.31 -4.19 10.22
C THR A 478 3.14 -3.66 9.07
N ASN A 479 4.45 -3.55 9.29
CA ASN A 479 5.38 -2.99 8.33
C ASN A 479 5.75 -4.02 7.24
N LEU A 480 6.61 -3.63 6.28
CA LEU A 480 7.00 -4.51 5.17
C LEU A 480 7.75 -5.79 5.56
N GLU A 481 8.34 -5.87 6.75
CA GLU A 481 9.05 -7.07 7.24
C GLU A 481 8.17 -8.00 8.10
N GLY A 482 6.88 -7.69 8.21
CA GLY A 482 5.94 -8.45 9.05
C GLY A 482 6.06 -8.15 10.54
N ARG A 483 6.69 -7.03 10.91
CA ARG A 483 6.77 -6.55 12.28
C ARG A 483 5.54 -5.71 12.60
N VAL A 484 4.81 -6.12 13.63
CA VAL A 484 3.67 -5.40 14.21
C VAL A 484 4.19 -4.31 15.12
N LEU A 485 3.77 -3.07 14.88
CA LEU A 485 4.26 -1.84 15.49
C LEU A 485 3.10 -1.08 16.14
N LEU A 486 3.36 -0.48 17.31
CA LEU A 486 2.37 0.28 18.07
C LEU A 486 2.47 1.76 17.73
N ARG A 487 1.44 2.28 17.07
CA ARG A 487 1.23 3.73 16.93
C ARG A 487 0.53 4.21 18.19
N ARG A 488 1.16 5.13 18.93
CA ARG A 488 0.60 5.69 20.15
C ARG A 488 -0.03 7.04 19.90
N ARG A 489 -1.19 7.27 20.54
CA ARG A 489 -1.81 8.58 20.66
C ARG A 489 -0.89 9.54 21.41
N ALA A 490 -0.49 10.63 20.75
CA ALA A 490 0.30 11.71 21.32
C ALA A 490 -0.55 12.95 21.65
N LEU A 491 -1.65 13.15 20.92
CA LEU A 491 -2.54 14.31 21.00
C LEU A 491 -3.98 13.86 21.22
N SER A 492 -4.84 14.79 21.65
CA SER A 492 -6.29 14.58 21.56
C SER A 492 -6.77 14.97 20.17
N PRO A 493 -7.74 14.25 19.59
CA PRO A 493 -8.46 14.74 18.42
C PRO A 493 -9.07 16.13 18.70
N PRO A 494 -9.32 16.95 17.67
CA PRO A 494 -10.10 18.17 17.82
C PRO A 494 -11.46 17.89 18.48
N PRO A 495 -12.04 18.86 19.22
CA PRO A 495 -13.36 18.70 19.81
C PRO A 495 -14.38 18.22 18.77
N GLY A 496 -15.10 17.15 19.10
CA GLY A 496 -16.09 16.56 18.22
C GLY A 496 -15.54 15.56 17.20
N VAL A 497 -14.24 15.49 16.90
CA VAL A 497 -13.72 14.47 15.97
C VAL A 497 -13.67 13.10 16.65
N ARG A 498 -14.18 12.07 15.97
CA ARG A 498 -14.20 10.67 16.43
C ARG A 498 -13.12 9.85 15.74
N THR A 499 -12.72 8.73 16.32
CA THR A 499 -11.90 7.70 15.65
C THR A 499 -12.75 6.87 14.69
N ASP A 500 -12.13 6.21 13.71
CA ASP A 500 -12.81 5.27 12.83
C ASP A 500 -13.53 4.14 13.60
N LEU A 501 -12.98 3.69 14.74
CA LEU A 501 -13.60 2.65 15.56
C LEU A 501 -14.87 3.16 16.26
N GLU A 502 -14.87 4.39 16.77
CA GLU A 502 -16.06 5.05 17.31
C GLU A 502 -17.14 5.28 16.24
N VAL A 503 -16.74 5.60 15.01
CA VAL A 503 -17.68 5.71 13.88
C VAL A 503 -18.31 4.36 13.55
N LEU A 504 -17.50 3.30 13.44
CA LEU A 504 -18.01 1.95 13.16
C LEU A 504 -18.91 1.41 14.28
N ASN A 505 -18.54 1.64 15.54
CA ASN A 505 -19.38 1.34 16.71
C ASN A 505 -20.73 2.05 16.61
N ALA A 506 -20.74 3.36 16.36
CA ALA A 506 -21.97 4.13 16.32
C ALA A 506 -22.87 3.74 15.13
N LEU A 507 -22.28 3.48 13.95
CA LEU A 507 -23.02 2.97 12.78
C LEU A 507 -23.59 1.58 13.02
N ALA A 508 -22.84 0.69 13.68
CA ALA A 508 -23.34 -0.64 14.04
C ALA A 508 -24.58 -0.53 14.94
N SER A 509 -24.54 0.32 15.96
CA SER A 509 -25.68 0.58 16.84
C SER A 509 -26.89 1.11 16.07
N HIS A 510 -26.72 2.08 15.17
CA HIS A 510 -27.82 2.59 14.32
C HIS A 510 -28.41 1.55 13.37
N LEU A 511 -27.64 0.51 13.03
CA LEU A 511 -28.05 -0.61 12.18
C LEU A 511 -28.51 -1.84 13.00
N GLY A 512 -28.75 -1.66 14.31
CA GLY A 512 -29.33 -2.68 15.18
C GLY A 512 -28.33 -3.60 15.89
N TRP A 513 -27.04 -3.26 15.90
CA TRP A 513 -25.99 -4.04 16.57
C TRP A 513 -25.43 -3.31 17.79
N GLU A 514 -25.95 -3.64 18.99
CA GLU A 514 -25.56 -2.96 20.24
C GLU A 514 -24.24 -3.48 20.85
N LYS A 515 -23.75 -4.66 20.43
CA LYS A 515 -22.55 -5.32 20.99
C LYS A 515 -21.62 -5.82 19.90
N GLY A 516 -20.35 -6.05 20.25
CA GLY A 516 -19.35 -6.68 19.39
C GLY A 516 -18.55 -5.72 18.50
N PHE A 517 -18.69 -4.41 18.67
CA PHE A 517 -17.89 -3.40 17.97
C PHE A 517 -17.27 -2.42 18.98
N PRO A 518 -16.29 -2.84 19.79
CA PRO A 518 -15.68 -1.93 20.76
C PRO A 518 -14.95 -0.78 20.07
N ALA A 519 -14.96 0.38 20.71
CA ALA A 519 -14.25 1.57 20.26
C ALA A 519 -12.82 1.66 20.81
N ASP A 520 -12.51 0.88 21.86
CA ASP A 520 -11.16 0.79 22.40
C ASP A 520 -10.26 -0.06 21.48
N PRO A 521 -9.12 0.47 21.01
CA PRO A 521 -8.28 -0.24 20.06
C PRO A 521 -7.60 -1.48 20.66
N GLU A 522 -7.28 -1.51 21.95
CA GLU A 522 -6.65 -2.69 22.56
C GLU A 522 -7.67 -3.83 22.70
N GLU A 523 -8.93 -3.52 23.04
CA GLU A 523 -10.02 -4.51 23.03
C GLU A 523 -10.27 -5.09 21.63
N VAL A 524 -10.26 -4.24 20.58
CA VAL A 524 -10.36 -4.71 19.19
C VAL A 524 -9.15 -5.58 18.82
N PHE A 525 -7.94 -5.19 19.22
CA PHE A 525 -6.73 -5.95 18.95
C PHE A 525 -6.76 -7.31 19.66
N ASP A 526 -7.27 -7.39 20.88
CA ASP A 526 -7.45 -8.66 21.58
C ASP A 526 -8.48 -9.58 20.92
N GLU A 527 -9.56 -9.04 20.35
CA GLU A 527 -10.46 -9.82 19.51
C GLU A 527 -9.76 -10.31 18.23
N LEU A 528 -8.95 -9.45 17.59
CA LEU A 528 -8.15 -9.81 16.42
C LEU A 528 -7.13 -10.92 16.73
N ARG A 529 -6.47 -10.89 17.88
CA ARG A 529 -5.55 -11.95 18.34
C ARG A 529 -6.28 -13.30 18.38
N ARG A 530 -7.49 -13.35 18.94
CA ARG A 530 -8.33 -14.57 18.96
C ARG A 530 -8.77 -14.99 17.55
N ALA A 531 -9.18 -14.04 16.71
CA ALA A 531 -9.63 -14.32 15.34
C ALA A 531 -8.50 -14.88 14.46
N SER A 532 -7.27 -14.40 14.65
CA SER A 532 -6.09 -14.82 13.90
C SER A 532 -5.41 -16.08 14.42
N ALA A 533 -5.65 -16.47 15.68
CA ALA A 533 -5.06 -17.64 16.33
C ALA A 533 -5.14 -18.91 15.46
N GLY A 534 -4.00 -19.57 15.24
CA GLY A 534 -3.87 -20.76 14.38
C GLY A 534 -4.01 -20.51 12.87
N GLY A 535 -4.14 -19.25 12.44
CA GLY A 535 -4.13 -18.85 11.04
C GLY A 535 -2.70 -18.62 10.51
N PRO A 536 -2.49 -18.53 9.18
CA PRO A 536 -1.16 -18.27 8.65
C PRO A 536 -0.50 -16.97 9.14
N ALA A 537 -1.27 -15.89 9.32
CA ALA A 537 -0.82 -14.67 9.98
C ALA A 537 -1.29 -14.66 11.43
N ASP A 538 -0.70 -15.53 12.26
CA ASP A 538 -1.05 -15.71 13.66
C ASP A 538 -0.52 -14.58 14.55
N TYR A 539 -1.44 -13.87 15.22
CA TYR A 539 -1.11 -12.78 16.14
C TYR A 539 -1.44 -13.15 17.60
N ALA A 540 -1.85 -14.38 17.91
CA ALA A 540 -2.34 -14.76 19.24
C ALA A 540 -1.39 -14.36 20.39
N GLY A 541 -0.08 -14.51 20.15
CA GLY A 541 0.99 -14.17 21.08
C GLY A 541 1.44 -12.71 21.11
N ILE A 542 0.92 -11.86 20.24
CA ILE A 542 1.35 -10.47 20.11
C ILE A 542 0.45 -9.61 20.99
N THR A 543 0.99 -8.98 22.03
CA THR A 543 0.24 -8.05 22.90
C THR A 543 0.76 -6.62 22.75
N TYR A 544 -0.04 -5.62 23.10
CA TYR A 544 0.40 -4.22 23.12
C TYR A 544 1.62 -4.03 24.03
N ARG A 545 1.62 -4.69 25.19
CA ARG A 545 2.77 -4.71 26.12
C ARG A 545 4.03 -5.20 25.41
N ARG A 546 3.97 -6.36 24.73
CA ARG A 546 5.11 -6.92 24.02
C ARG A 546 5.60 -6.02 22.89
N ILE A 547 4.69 -5.51 22.06
CA ILE A 547 5.04 -4.55 21.00
C ILE A 547 5.77 -3.34 21.57
N ALA A 548 5.29 -2.81 22.71
CA ALA A 548 5.90 -1.68 23.39
C ALA A 548 7.30 -1.98 23.95
N THR A 549 7.52 -3.17 24.52
CA THR A 549 8.79 -3.54 25.16
C THR A 549 9.84 -4.07 24.19
N GLU A 550 9.43 -4.65 23.06
CA GLU A 550 10.31 -5.34 22.10
C GLU A 550 10.55 -4.51 20.82
N ASP A 551 10.08 -3.27 20.76
CA ASP A 551 10.08 -2.45 19.53
C ASP A 551 9.40 -3.14 18.35
N GLY A 552 8.28 -3.81 18.65
CA GLY A 552 7.47 -4.57 17.73
C GLY A 552 7.80 -6.06 17.66
N VAL A 553 6.79 -6.85 17.27
CA VAL A 553 6.85 -8.32 17.25
C VAL A 553 6.60 -8.82 15.83
N PHE A 554 7.37 -9.81 15.38
CA PHE A 554 7.21 -10.41 14.06
C PHE A 554 6.18 -11.53 14.06
N TRP A 555 5.24 -11.49 13.12
CA TRP A 555 4.32 -12.60 12.90
C TRP A 555 4.94 -13.68 11.97
N PRO A 556 4.53 -14.96 12.08
CA PRO A 556 3.55 -15.48 13.05
C PRO A 556 4.10 -15.51 14.50
N CYS A 557 3.20 -15.45 15.47
CA CYS A 557 3.52 -15.57 16.90
C CYS A 557 2.33 -16.26 17.60
N ALA A 558 2.43 -17.57 17.78
CA ALA A 558 1.29 -18.41 18.21
C ALA A 558 0.90 -18.21 19.68
N ASP A 559 1.84 -17.80 20.54
CA ASP A 559 1.61 -17.59 21.96
C ASP A 559 2.55 -16.50 22.53
N GLU A 560 2.27 -16.05 23.75
CA GLU A 560 2.99 -14.92 24.35
C GLU A 560 4.45 -15.21 24.71
N ASP A 561 4.82 -16.50 24.83
CA ASP A 561 6.19 -16.94 25.11
C ASP A 561 6.99 -17.12 23.80
N HIS A 562 6.33 -17.23 22.66
CA HIS A 562 6.95 -17.31 21.35
C HIS A 562 7.72 -16.00 21.02
N PRO A 563 9.00 -16.06 20.58
CA PRO A 563 9.85 -14.87 20.36
C PRO A 563 9.50 -14.05 19.10
N GLY A 564 8.40 -14.38 18.43
CA GLY A 564 8.09 -13.95 17.06
C GLY A 564 8.95 -14.63 15.99
N THR A 565 8.60 -14.41 14.72
CA THR A 565 9.26 -15.08 13.57
C THR A 565 9.91 -14.07 12.62
N PRO A 566 11.09 -13.51 12.93
CA PRO A 566 11.74 -12.53 12.05
C PRO A 566 12.13 -13.09 10.69
N ARG A 567 12.38 -14.40 10.58
CA ARG A 567 12.75 -15.09 9.33
C ARG A 567 11.79 -16.24 9.03
N LEU A 568 11.30 -16.28 7.79
CA LEU A 568 10.50 -17.39 7.30
C LEU A 568 11.37 -18.36 6.50
N PHE A 569 10.89 -19.60 6.43
CA PHE A 569 11.35 -20.62 5.49
C PHE A 569 12.78 -21.15 5.67
N LEU A 570 13.42 -20.91 6.83
CA LEU A 570 14.73 -21.49 7.11
C LEU A 570 14.68 -23.01 7.12
N ASP A 571 13.71 -23.59 7.84
CA ASP A 571 13.53 -25.05 7.89
C ASP A 571 12.66 -25.54 6.74
N ARG A 572 11.44 -25.00 6.62
CA ARG A 572 10.42 -25.46 5.67
C ARG A 572 9.60 -24.32 5.06
N PHE A 573 9.14 -24.51 3.83
CA PHE A 573 8.17 -23.61 3.20
C PHE A 573 6.76 -23.87 3.76
N ALA A 574 5.84 -22.90 3.60
CA ALA A 574 4.47 -22.98 4.11
C ALA A 574 3.51 -23.76 3.19
N THR A 575 4.04 -24.42 2.15
CA THR A 575 3.29 -25.37 1.33
C THR A 575 2.96 -26.64 2.13
N PRO A 576 1.91 -27.39 1.76
CA PRO A 576 1.52 -28.61 2.46
C PRO A 576 2.64 -29.66 2.60
N ASP A 577 3.49 -29.79 1.59
CA ASP A 577 4.64 -30.72 1.56
C ASP A 577 5.94 -30.10 2.10
N GLY A 578 5.91 -28.85 2.56
CA GLY A 578 7.07 -28.12 3.08
C GLY A 578 8.10 -27.68 2.02
N ARG A 579 7.83 -27.92 0.73
CA ARG A 579 8.72 -27.61 -0.40
C ARG A 579 8.20 -26.42 -1.20
N ALA A 580 9.09 -25.50 -1.58
CA ALA A 580 8.74 -24.41 -2.48
C ALA A 580 8.33 -24.96 -3.86
N ARG A 581 7.53 -24.20 -4.61
CA ARG A 581 7.05 -24.59 -5.93
C ARG A 581 7.59 -23.66 -6.98
N PHE A 582 8.29 -24.24 -7.95
CA PHE A 582 8.51 -23.58 -9.22
C PHE A 582 7.18 -23.46 -9.96
N VAL A 583 6.88 -22.26 -10.43
CA VAL A 583 5.66 -21.99 -11.21
C VAL A 583 6.06 -21.77 -12.67
N PRO A 584 5.67 -22.64 -13.61
CA PRO A 584 5.98 -22.43 -15.02
C PRO A 584 5.22 -21.21 -15.53
N VAL A 585 5.95 -20.25 -16.09
CA VAL A 585 5.41 -19.00 -16.62
C VAL A 585 6.07 -18.69 -17.96
N THR A 586 5.32 -18.08 -18.88
CA THR A 586 5.81 -17.73 -20.22
C THR A 586 5.48 -16.28 -20.50
N HIS A 587 6.42 -15.56 -21.12
CA HIS A 587 6.18 -14.18 -21.48
C HIS A 587 5.04 -14.07 -22.50
N ARG A 588 4.10 -13.17 -22.22
CA ARG A 588 3.14 -12.63 -23.19
C ARG A 588 3.26 -11.10 -23.24
N PRO A 589 2.89 -10.42 -24.33
CA PRO A 589 2.91 -8.95 -24.41
C PRO A 589 2.06 -8.26 -23.32
N ALA A 590 2.21 -6.95 -23.16
CA ALA A 590 1.26 -6.17 -22.34
C ALA A 590 -0.16 -6.29 -22.91
N ALA A 591 -1.19 -6.03 -22.11
CA ALA A 591 -2.56 -6.09 -22.62
C ALA A 591 -2.83 -4.97 -23.65
N GLU A 592 -2.01 -3.91 -23.64
CA GLU A 592 -2.05 -2.83 -24.60
C GLU A 592 -0.62 -2.44 -25.04
N GLU A 593 -0.18 -2.94 -26.20
CA GLU A 593 1.07 -2.51 -26.86
C GLU A 593 0.85 -1.26 -27.73
N PRO A 594 1.90 -0.47 -28.00
CA PRO A 594 1.84 0.64 -28.95
C PRO A 594 1.40 0.22 -30.35
N ASP A 595 0.67 1.10 -31.02
CA ASP A 595 0.25 0.97 -32.43
C ASP A 595 0.40 2.31 -33.18
N GLU A 596 -0.07 2.38 -34.43
CA GLU A 596 0.03 3.60 -35.25
C GLU A 596 -0.69 4.80 -34.63
N ALA A 597 -1.81 4.57 -33.93
CA ALA A 597 -2.61 5.64 -33.33
C ALA A 597 -2.06 6.09 -31.96
N TYR A 598 -1.38 5.19 -31.25
CA TYR A 598 -0.80 5.39 -29.92
C TYR A 598 0.62 4.83 -29.87
N PRO A 599 1.62 5.49 -30.50
CA PRO A 599 2.93 4.91 -30.75
C PRO A 599 3.91 4.96 -29.56
N VAL A 600 3.53 5.60 -28.44
CA VAL A 600 4.40 5.84 -27.29
C VAL A 600 3.92 5.02 -26.10
N VAL A 601 4.85 4.52 -25.28
CA VAL A 601 4.52 3.84 -24.02
C VAL A 601 4.39 4.86 -22.88
N LEU A 602 3.32 4.80 -22.09
CA LEU A 602 3.21 5.49 -20.82
C LEU A 602 3.57 4.55 -19.66
N THR A 603 4.41 5.04 -18.75
CA THR A 603 4.55 4.47 -17.41
C THR A 603 4.25 5.51 -16.32
N THR A 604 3.92 5.04 -15.12
CA THR A 604 3.50 5.90 -14.01
C THR A 604 4.25 5.59 -12.73
N GLY A 605 4.46 6.59 -11.89
CA GLY A 605 5.11 6.36 -10.59
C GLY A 605 4.91 7.50 -9.62
N ARG A 606 5.85 7.62 -8.68
CA ARG A 606 5.76 8.54 -7.54
C ARG A 606 6.88 9.56 -7.60
N VAL A 607 6.69 10.64 -6.84
CA VAL A 607 7.74 11.60 -6.50
C VAL A 607 7.97 11.59 -4.99
N LEU A 608 9.16 12.02 -4.57
CA LEU A 608 9.57 12.05 -3.17
C LEU A 608 8.61 12.83 -2.25
N ALA A 609 8.16 14.01 -2.68
CA ALA A 609 7.43 14.94 -1.82
C ALA A 609 5.96 14.55 -1.59
N GLN A 610 5.34 13.80 -2.51
CA GLN A 610 3.91 13.50 -2.48
C GLN A 610 3.63 12.05 -2.11
N TYR A 611 2.61 11.81 -1.28
CA TYR A 611 2.20 10.48 -0.85
C TYR A 611 0.84 10.09 -1.44
N GLN A 612 0.76 8.88 -2.05
CA GLN A 612 -0.46 8.34 -2.67
C GLN A 612 -1.16 9.34 -3.60
N SER A 613 -2.45 9.61 -3.43
CA SER A 613 -3.20 10.60 -4.20
C SER A 613 -2.89 12.05 -3.81
N GLY A 614 -1.87 12.29 -2.99
CA GLY A 614 -1.42 13.59 -2.48
C GLY A 614 -2.44 14.38 -1.64
N ALA A 615 -3.60 13.80 -1.30
CA ALA A 615 -4.69 14.49 -0.60
C ALA A 615 -4.25 15.09 0.76
N GLN A 616 -3.31 14.41 1.41
CA GLN A 616 -2.63 14.87 2.61
C GLN A 616 -1.44 15.77 2.25
N THR A 617 -0.44 15.25 1.54
CA THR A 617 0.86 15.94 1.36
C THR A 617 0.81 17.22 0.51
N ARG A 618 -0.21 17.44 -0.33
CA ARG A 618 -0.40 18.73 -1.03
C ARG A 618 -0.79 19.87 -0.09
N ARG A 619 -1.27 19.55 1.12
CA ARG A 619 -1.66 20.53 2.14
C ARG A 619 -0.50 20.96 3.04
N VAL A 620 0.66 20.32 2.86
CA VAL A 620 1.91 20.62 3.57
C VAL A 620 2.73 21.57 2.69
N PRO A 621 2.87 22.87 3.04
CA PRO A 621 3.46 23.87 2.16
C PRO A 621 4.84 23.51 1.62
N ASP A 622 5.72 22.97 2.45
CA ASP A 622 7.08 22.57 2.05
C ASP A 622 7.07 21.44 1.01
N LEU A 623 6.20 20.44 1.19
CA LEU A 623 6.07 19.32 0.27
C LEU A 623 5.41 19.76 -1.05
N ASN A 624 4.42 20.66 -0.97
CA ASN A 624 3.76 21.19 -2.14
C ASN A 624 4.70 22.09 -2.95
N THR A 625 5.53 22.90 -2.31
CA THR A 625 6.58 23.69 -2.98
C THR A 625 7.60 22.79 -3.67
N ALA A 626 8.02 21.70 -3.03
CA ALA A 626 8.96 20.74 -3.60
C ALA A 626 8.42 19.96 -4.81
N ALA A 627 7.10 19.77 -4.90
CA ALA A 627 6.44 19.17 -6.06
C ALA A 627 5.05 19.80 -6.25
N PRO A 628 4.97 20.92 -7.01
CA PRO A 628 3.76 21.75 -7.06
C PRO A 628 2.66 21.17 -7.96
N GLY A 629 3.01 20.32 -8.91
CA GLY A 629 2.06 19.83 -9.89
C GLY A 629 2.54 18.59 -10.66
N PRO A 630 1.63 17.99 -11.44
CA PRO A 630 1.97 16.91 -12.35
C PRO A 630 2.91 17.41 -13.46
N TYR A 631 3.61 16.48 -14.10
CA TYR A 631 4.44 16.74 -15.27
C TYR A 631 4.50 15.50 -16.17
N VAL A 632 4.91 15.69 -17.41
CA VAL A 632 5.22 14.60 -18.35
C VAL A 632 6.71 14.56 -18.57
N GLU A 633 7.37 13.55 -17.99
CA GLU A 633 8.78 13.30 -18.29
C GLU A 633 8.90 12.67 -19.67
N ILE A 634 9.68 13.30 -20.55
CA ILE A 634 9.81 12.93 -21.95
C ILE A 634 11.27 13.06 -22.40
N HIS A 635 11.72 12.11 -23.21
CA HIS A 635 13.05 12.17 -23.79
C HIS A 635 13.14 13.31 -24.84
N PRO A 636 14.20 14.14 -24.86
CA PRO A 636 14.32 15.26 -25.80
C PRO A 636 14.19 14.86 -27.28
N ARG A 637 14.64 13.66 -27.66
CA ARG A 637 14.44 13.10 -29.01
C ARG A 637 12.96 12.93 -29.37
N LEU A 638 12.16 12.37 -28.45
CA LEU A 638 10.74 12.18 -28.66
C LEU A 638 10.01 13.52 -28.68
N ALA A 639 10.36 14.43 -27.77
CA ALA A 639 9.79 15.76 -27.74
C ALA A 639 9.97 16.52 -29.06
N ARG A 640 11.19 16.49 -29.65
CA ARG A 640 11.47 17.11 -30.95
C ARG A 640 10.67 16.52 -32.11
N GLN A 641 10.41 15.20 -32.09
CA GLN A 641 9.60 14.54 -33.12
C GLN A 641 8.15 15.02 -33.12
N HIS A 642 7.65 15.48 -31.97
CA HIS A 642 6.28 15.92 -31.77
C HIS A 642 6.12 17.43 -31.56
N GLY A 643 7.18 18.23 -31.77
CA GLY A 643 7.14 19.69 -31.59
C GLY A 643 6.83 20.13 -30.14
N ILE A 644 7.13 19.29 -29.15
CA ILE A 644 6.89 19.58 -27.74
C ILE A 644 8.09 20.37 -27.21
N GLU A 645 7.84 21.45 -26.47
CA GLU A 645 8.87 22.24 -25.80
C GLU A 645 8.92 21.97 -24.30
N ASN A 646 10.12 22.05 -23.70
CA ASN A 646 10.29 21.85 -22.27
C ASN A 646 9.54 22.91 -21.45
N GLY A 647 8.82 22.51 -20.41
CA GLY A 647 8.02 23.39 -19.56
C GLY A 647 6.67 23.81 -20.13
N ARG A 648 6.41 23.59 -21.43
CA ARG A 648 5.11 23.87 -22.05
C ARG A 648 4.13 22.70 -21.83
N PRO A 649 2.81 22.95 -21.80
CA PRO A 649 1.82 21.89 -21.67
C PRO A 649 1.89 20.89 -22.83
N VAL A 650 1.85 19.60 -22.49
CA VAL A 650 1.74 18.49 -23.45
C VAL A 650 0.49 17.69 -23.13
N ALA A 651 -0.25 17.32 -24.18
CA ALA A 651 -1.36 16.40 -24.08
C ALA A 651 -0.86 14.97 -24.25
N VAL A 652 -1.16 14.13 -23.26
CA VAL A 652 -0.97 12.68 -23.35
C VAL A 652 -2.35 12.05 -23.47
N THR A 653 -2.60 11.39 -24.59
CA THR A 653 -3.90 10.80 -24.90
C THR A 653 -3.77 9.29 -25.01
N SER A 654 -4.62 8.58 -24.29
CA SER A 654 -4.79 7.14 -24.38
C SER A 654 -6.16 6.82 -24.98
N ARG A 655 -6.46 5.54 -25.21
CA ARG A 655 -7.81 5.08 -25.59
C ARG A 655 -8.91 5.42 -24.57
N ARG A 656 -8.53 5.77 -23.34
CA ARG A 656 -9.45 5.97 -22.21
C ARG A 656 -9.69 7.44 -21.88
N GLY A 657 -8.82 8.34 -22.34
CA GLY A 657 -8.90 9.75 -22.01
C GLY A 657 -7.61 10.49 -22.26
N ARG A 658 -7.62 11.77 -21.91
CA ARG A 658 -6.53 12.74 -22.11
C ARG A 658 -6.09 13.30 -20.76
N ALA A 659 -4.79 13.49 -20.59
CA ALA A 659 -4.23 14.25 -19.48
C ALA A 659 -3.26 15.31 -20.01
N VAL A 660 -3.25 16.48 -19.39
CA VAL A 660 -2.41 17.61 -19.78
C VAL A 660 -1.56 18.03 -18.60
N ALA A 661 -0.24 18.10 -18.81
CA ALA A 661 0.70 18.62 -17.83
C ALA A 661 1.95 19.19 -18.54
N PRO A 662 2.72 20.05 -17.87
CA PRO A 662 3.98 20.56 -18.43
C PRO A 662 4.97 19.45 -18.77
N ALA A 663 5.61 19.56 -19.94
CA ALA A 663 6.69 18.67 -20.34
C ALA A 663 7.93 18.91 -19.47
N ARG A 664 8.65 17.83 -19.16
CA ARG A 664 9.94 17.84 -18.46
C ARG A 664 10.93 16.97 -19.23
N TYR A 665 11.93 17.60 -19.82
CA TYR A 665 12.96 16.87 -20.54
C TYR A 665 13.84 16.05 -19.60
N SER A 666 14.16 14.83 -20.04
CA SER A 666 15.03 13.92 -19.31
C SER A 666 15.66 12.91 -20.26
N GLU A 667 16.99 12.76 -20.23
CA GLU A 667 17.68 11.66 -20.93
C GLU A 667 17.71 10.38 -20.08
N ALA A 668 17.23 10.45 -18.83
CA ALA A 668 17.13 9.30 -17.94
C ALA A 668 15.95 8.37 -18.28
N ILE A 669 15.06 8.76 -19.19
CA ILE A 669 13.94 7.96 -19.69
C ILE A 669 14.20 7.51 -21.13
N ARG A 670 13.65 6.35 -21.52
CA ARG A 670 13.76 5.83 -22.88
C ARG A 670 13.10 6.76 -23.91
N SER A 671 13.62 6.80 -25.13
CA SER A 671 13.07 7.63 -26.21
C SER A 671 11.74 7.16 -26.79
N ASP A 672 11.24 6.00 -26.37
CA ASP A 672 9.95 5.41 -26.76
C ASP A 672 8.89 5.48 -25.63
N THR A 673 9.24 6.11 -24.50
CA THR A 673 8.45 6.06 -23.26
C THR A 673 8.30 7.45 -22.66
N VAL A 674 7.12 7.74 -22.10
CA VAL A 674 6.86 8.90 -21.23
C VAL A 674 6.49 8.46 -19.81
N PHE A 675 6.79 9.30 -18.83
CA PHE A 675 6.44 9.07 -17.43
C PHE A 675 5.56 10.18 -16.87
N MET A 676 4.53 9.80 -16.11
CA MET A 676 3.71 10.73 -15.34
C MET A 676 3.57 10.28 -13.88
N PRO A 677 3.83 11.16 -12.90
CA PRO A 677 3.50 10.90 -11.52
C PRO A 677 1.99 11.04 -11.26
N PHE A 678 1.40 10.13 -10.47
CA PHE A 678 -0.06 10.03 -10.35
C PHE A 678 -0.68 10.78 -9.17
N HIS A 679 0.07 11.68 -8.52
CA HIS A 679 -0.37 12.26 -7.25
C HIS A 679 -1.52 13.26 -7.37
N TRP A 680 -1.78 13.87 -8.53
CA TRP A 680 -2.70 15.00 -8.65
C TRP A 680 -4.03 14.63 -9.33
N PRO A 681 -5.15 15.29 -8.96
CA PRO A 681 -6.42 15.23 -9.68
C PRO A 681 -6.40 16.15 -10.92
N GLY A 682 -7.56 16.32 -11.54
CA GLY A 682 -7.78 17.34 -12.57
C GLY A 682 -7.16 16.99 -13.93
N PRO A 683 -6.88 17.99 -14.78
CA PRO A 683 -6.40 17.78 -16.14
C PRO A 683 -5.11 16.96 -16.24
N GLY A 684 -4.21 17.07 -15.26
CA GLY A 684 -2.94 16.31 -15.22
C GLY A 684 -3.02 14.94 -14.55
N ARG A 685 -4.22 14.40 -14.27
CA ARG A 685 -4.40 13.12 -13.57
C ARG A 685 -3.92 11.95 -14.43
N ALA A 686 -2.72 11.45 -14.14
CA ALA A 686 -2.08 10.35 -14.88
C ALA A 686 -2.94 9.07 -14.95
N ASN A 687 -3.62 8.71 -13.86
CA ASN A 687 -4.45 7.50 -13.81
C ASN A 687 -5.72 7.57 -14.65
N THR A 688 -6.07 8.72 -15.24
CA THR A 688 -7.08 8.79 -16.31
C THR A 688 -6.65 7.94 -17.53
N LEU A 689 -5.34 7.84 -17.75
CA LEU A 689 -4.74 7.19 -18.92
C LEU A 689 -4.51 5.69 -18.76
N THR A 690 -4.53 5.16 -17.54
CA THR A 690 -4.04 3.80 -17.25
C THR A 690 -5.01 2.70 -17.66
N ASN A 691 -4.46 1.53 -18.02
CA ASN A 691 -5.19 0.38 -18.53
C ASN A 691 -5.88 -0.40 -17.40
N PRO A 692 -7.19 -0.72 -17.50
CA PRO A 692 -7.89 -1.54 -16.51
C PRO A 692 -7.69 -3.06 -16.67
N ALA A 693 -6.87 -3.54 -17.61
CA ALA A 693 -6.59 -4.96 -17.77
C ALA A 693 -6.06 -5.57 -16.47
N LEU A 694 -6.69 -6.67 -16.03
CA LEU A 694 -6.41 -7.30 -14.74
C LEU A 694 -5.54 -8.55 -14.90
N ASP A 695 -4.64 -8.75 -13.94
CA ASP A 695 -4.00 -10.03 -13.73
C ASP A 695 -5.05 -11.08 -13.35
N PRO A 696 -5.11 -12.23 -14.05
CA PRO A 696 -6.18 -13.21 -13.88
C PRO A 696 -6.13 -13.93 -12.53
N THR A 697 -5.06 -13.77 -11.75
CA THR A 697 -4.90 -14.41 -10.45
C THR A 697 -5.14 -13.43 -9.31
N SER A 698 -4.50 -12.26 -9.39
CA SER A 698 -4.45 -11.31 -8.29
C SER A 698 -5.50 -10.21 -8.38
N GLY A 699 -6.10 -10.03 -9.57
CA GLY A 699 -6.95 -8.88 -9.88
C GLY A 699 -6.18 -7.56 -9.96
N MET A 700 -4.85 -7.60 -10.10
CA MET A 700 -4.03 -6.39 -10.20
C MET A 700 -4.22 -5.72 -11.57
N PRO A 701 -4.56 -4.42 -11.63
CA PRO A 701 -4.62 -3.68 -12.88
C PRO A 701 -3.24 -3.27 -13.43
N GLU A 702 -3.19 -3.05 -14.74
CA GLU A 702 -2.00 -2.66 -15.50
C GLU A 702 -1.75 -1.14 -15.46
N PHE A 703 -1.11 -0.67 -14.38
CA PHE A 703 -0.77 0.75 -14.20
C PHE A 703 0.54 1.18 -14.90
N LYS A 704 1.46 0.23 -15.11
CA LYS A 704 2.87 0.54 -15.42
C LYS A 704 3.17 0.57 -16.92
N VAL A 705 2.19 0.22 -17.75
CA VAL A 705 2.30 0.20 -19.20
C VAL A 705 0.93 0.45 -19.80
N CYS A 706 0.86 1.37 -20.76
CA CYS A 706 -0.25 1.46 -21.71
C CYS A 706 0.22 2.30 -22.91
N ALA A 707 -0.48 2.18 -24.03
CA ALA A 707 -0.15 2.92 -25.25
C ALA A 707 -0.80 4.30 -25.21
N VAL A 708 -0.01 5.32 -25.59
CA VAL A 708 -0.43 6.72 -25.66
C VAL A 708 0.10 7.38 -26.92
N ARG A 709 -0.49 8.52 -27.26
CA ARG A 709 0.12 9.51 -28.14
C ARG A 709 0.39 10.80 -27.37
N VAL A 710 1.39 11.53 -27.83
CA VAL A 710 1.80 12.81 -27.23
C VAL A 710 1.71 13.91 -28.28
N GLU A 711 1.14 15.04 -27.88
CA GLU A 711 0.87 16.18 -28.76
C GLU A 711 1.17 17.48 -28.01
N ALA A 712 1.81 18.44 -28.68
CA ALA A 712 1.92 19.79 -28.15
C ALA A 712 0.51 20.40 -28.03
N VAL A 713 0.23 21.09 -26.92
CA VAL A 713 -1.04 21.81 -26.74
C VAL A 713 -0.94 23.14 -27.47
N ALA A 714 -1.95 23.47 -28.27
CA ALA A 714 -1.99 24.75 -28.96
C ALA A 714 -2.11 25.91 -27.93
N PRO A 715 -1.50 27.08 -28.18
CA PRO A 715 -1.56 28.22 -27.26
C PRO A 715 -2.98 28.65 -26.86
N GLU A 716 -3.98 28.38 -27.71
CA GLU A 716 -5.39 28.72 -27.51
C GLU A 716 -6.09 27.80 -26.49
N GLU A 717 -5.55 26.59 -26.24
CA GLU A 717 -6.06 25.63 -25.24
C GLU A 717 -5.37 25.76 -23.87
N GLU A 718 -4.47 26.73 -23.69
CA GLU A 718 -3.75 26.96 -22.43
C GLU A 718 -4.51 27.82 -21.41
N ALA A 719 -5.59 28.49 -21.85
CA ALA A 719 -6.50 29.31 -21.04
C ALA A 719 -7.62 28.47 -20.41
#